data_AF-A0A4R6TK38-F1
#
_entry.id   AF-A0A4R6TK38-F1
#
_cell.length_a   1.000
_cell.length_b   1.000
_cell.length_c   1.000
_cell.angle_alpha   90.00
_cell.angle_beta   90.00
_cell.angle_gamma   90.00
#
_symmetry.space_group_name_H-M   'P 1'
#
loop_
_entity.id
_entity.type
_entity.pdbx_description
1 polymer ?
#
loop_
_entity_poly.entity_id
_entity_poly.type
_entity_poly.pdbx_seq_one_letter_code
_entity_poly.pdbx_strand_id
1 'polypeptide(L)'
;MTQEEFDKLVEQSQPHKVFNTEWNKYYSLQFADTFLPQVGGYQGKGMQIYDGANLFGKIRKTERKLQPLTNDDKLISIIGYTFPEGVLASEKKNLVKPAAHEVCFFAEVTQKDTVNLTFTYGENFKEFLKELSPKKESINTTVQEIRTHFNNTITHENTTEFVLKSLGVEKEAITKANYNQSFSKKVLNYLEEAEINGKYKVQIFIKKTQKEAGLESGDLDFKKVKVFEPLPNEVFIWLVSEDNINFDTSFIKIKIGTGIANDLKEKQTTIKEFVGYLSNLIKEEVESQTFSNSKIKKAVEKGLFIPIFKLHTQEKTKNNPIAKEILETNPVAFLAVEGIDYITQGIEKFKVADNVWNPQLQPYTPIFPGKLENAFFCGLFNGAVQAFKELPEMATFIIKMFNSETESKQFVEGVKKLFTDVEVIKAIANKAIEGYKEGVYTKNTEKVVYQLGYDTIKIVSFFIGAVQFAKTVGNLVSFTKKGLLYLKKYGKKGINKLKKLKPDARKKIFEKLIREDDLTKRIKGYSSKFAKKVSKHLDEAPNQITQFEGLHITSKEEFGKVYNPITKKAEVHTSNLPDRIIWPNRITNNLRGYILTHNHPGGTGLSIADIDFFVKTKLKEIRAVTPEGEVFSLRWNKNVKIKEIQAITSKIEEIQDDFSLLRLISVGDEAVSIKREFEAIFKALEDKIIYIHYVNK
;
A
#
# COMPACT_ATOMS: atom_id res chain seq x y z
N MET A 1 -6.18 41.65 -33.30
CA MET A 1 -6.24 41.93 -34.76
C MET A 1 -6.39 43.42 -35.04
N THR A 2 -6.07 43.87 -36.25
CA THR A 2 -6.37 45.24 -36.72
C THR A 2 -7.88 45.46 -36.92
N GLN A 3 -8.34 46.71 -36.98
CA GLN A 3 -9.75 47.02 -37.27
C GLN A 3 -10.17 46.48 -38.64
N GLU A 4 -9.36 46.67 -39.67
CA GLU A 4 -9.66 46.22 -41.03
C GLU A 4 -9.82 44.68 -41.12
N GLU A 5 -8.97 43.93 -40.39
CA GLU A 5 -9.11 42.47 -40.30
C GLU A 5 -10.41 42.07 -39.58
N PHE A 6 -10.78 42.76 -38.51
CA PHE A 6 -12.01 42.49 -37.77
C PHE A 6 -13.26 42.79 -38.61
N ASP A 7 -13.27 43.93 -39.32
CA ASP A 7 -14.39 44.33 -40.19
C ASP A 7 -14.62 43.32 -41.33
N LYS A 8 -13.54 42.73 -41.88
CA LYS A 8 -13.65 41.64 -42.86
C LYS A 8 -14.32 40.39 -42.29
N LEU A 9 -14.02 40.02 -41.03
CA LEU A 9 -14.71 38.91 -40.37
C LEU A 9 -16.20 39.21 -40.16
N VAL A 10 -16.53 40.46 -39.84
CA VAL A 10 -17.92 40.92 -39.65
C VAL A 10 -18.68 40.82 -40.97
N GLU A 11 -18.10 41.27 -42.08
CA GLU A 11 -18.70 41.20 -43.41
C GLU A 11 -18.94 39.74 -43.87
N GLN A 12 -18.02 38.82 -43.55
CA GLN A 12 -18.15 37.40 -43.89
C GLN A 12 -19.17 36.65 -43.03
N SER A 13 -19.51 37.18 -41.86
CA SER A 13 -20.43 36.57 -40.90
C SER A 13 -21.85 37.16 -40.96
N GLN A 14 -22.27 37.62 -42.15
CA GLN A 14 -23.60 38.18 -42.38
C GLN A 14 -24.64 37.09 -42.69
N PRO A 15 -25.89 37.24 -42.23
CA PRO A 15 -26.94 36.26 -42.44
C PRO A 15 -27.32 36.10 -43.92
N HIS A 16 -27.91 34.96 -44.25
CA HIS A 16 -28.37 34.67 -45.61
C HIS A 16 -29.56 35.56 -45.94
N LYS A 17 -29.54 36.20 -47.12
CA LYS A 17 -30.59 37.13 -47.58
C LYS A 17 -31.97 36.49 -47.85
N VAL A 18 -32.10 35.18 -47.68
CA VAL A 18 -33.29 34.39 -48.08
C VAL A 18 -33.94 33.71 -46.89
N PHE A 19 -33.17 33.36 -45.86
CA PHE A 19 -33.70 32.75 -44.65
C PHE A 19 -34.25 33.83 -43.72
N ASN A 20 -35.38 33.54 -43.09
CA ASN A 20 -35.97 34.41 -42.09
C ASN A 20 -35.14 34.32 -40.79
N THR A 21 -34.69 35.48 -40.29
CA THR A 21 -33.85 35.63 -39.09
C THR A 21 -34.64 35.75 -37.77
N GLU A 22 -35.98 35.81 -37.86
CA GLU A 22 -36.88 36.04 -36.72
C GLU A 22 -37.52 34.77 -36.16
N TRP A 23 -36.88 33.61 -36.33
CA TRP A 23 -37.37 32.39 -35.71
C TRP A 23 -37.08 32.41 -34.21
N ASN A 24 -37.98 31.82 -33.43
CA ASN A 24 -37.83 31.68 -31.98
C ASN A 24 -36.92 30.50 -31.57
N LYS A 25 -36.53 29.65 -32.52
CA LYS A 25 -35.61 28.54 -32.33
C LYS A 25 -34.93 28.15 -33.64
N TYR A 26 -33.71 27.64 -33.54
CA TYR A 26 -32.97 27.07 -34.66
C TYR A 26 -32.40 25.71 -34.27
N TYR A 27 -32.48 24.73 -35.18
CA TYR A 27 -31.64 23.55 -35.07
C TYR A 27 -30.19 23.93 -35.41
N SER A 28 -29.22 23.15 -34.92
CA SER A 28 -27.79 23.45 -35.04
C SER A 28 -27.36 23.80 -36.48
N LEU A 29 -27.65 22.93 -37.45
CA LEU A 29 -27.26 23.16 -38.85
C LEU A 29 -28.00 24.36 -39.46
N GLN A 30 -29.29 24.49 -39.14
CA GLN A 30 -30.09 25.60 -39.63
C GLN A 30 -29.58 26.96 -39.15
N PHE A 31 -29.04 27.02 -37.93
CA PHE A 31 -28.41 28.22 -37.41
C PHE A 31 -27.20 28.62 -38.26
N ALA A 32 -26.32 27.68 -38.60
CA ALA A 32 -25.19 27.95 -39.49
C ALA A 32 -25.66 28.41 -40.89
N ASP A 33 -26.60 27.69 -41.50
CA ASP A 33 -27.10 28.03 -42.84
C ASP A 33 -27.77 29.41 -42.88
N THR A 34 -28.39 29.83 -41.78
CA THR A 34 -29.07 31.12 -41.66
C THR A 34 -28.09 32.26 -41.37
N PHE A 35 -27.19 32.10 -40.41
CA PHE A 35 -26.39 33.22 -39.88
C PHE A 35 -24.94 33.22 -40.35
N LEU A 36 -24.42 32.09 -40.82
CA LEU A 36 -23.04 31.95 -41.30
C LEU A 36 -22.97 31.28 -42.69
N PRO A 37 -23.82 31.66 -43.67
CA PRO A 37 -23.92 30.96 -44.95
C PRO A 37 -22.67 31.06 -45.82
N GLN A 38 -21.83 32.07 -45.60
CA GLN A 38 -20.66 32.36 -46.43
C GLN A 38 -19.36 31.86 -45.80
N VAL A 39 -19.41 31.30 -44.59
CA VAL A 39 -18.20 30.90 -43.88
C VAL A 39 -17.80 29.49 -44.26
N GLY A 40 -16.50 29.29 -44.42
CA GLY A 40 -15.93 27.95 -44.59
C GLY A 40 -16.10 27.12 -43.31
N GLY A 41 -15.92 25.81 -43.44
CA GLY A 41 -16.04 24.93 -42.29
C GLY A 41 -15.34 23.59 -42.44
N TYR A 42 -15.35 22.84 -41.35
CA TYR A 42 -14.74 21.53 -41.26
C TYR A 42 -15.80 20.50 -40.90
N GLN A 43 -15.94 19.48 -41.75
CA GLN A 43 -16.87 18.38 -41.51
C GLN A 43 -16.09 17.07 -41.29
N GLY A 44 -16.35 16.43 -40.16
CA GLY A 44 -15.85 15.11 -39.82
C GLY A 44 -16.97 14.24 -39.25
N LYS A 45 -16.69 12.96 -38.97
CA LYS A 45 -17.71 12.13 -38.28
C LYS A 45 -17.86 12.60 -36.84
N GLY A 46 -19.10 12.93 -36.50
CA GLY A 46 -19.48 13.49 -35.20
C GLY A 46 -18.94 14.89 -34.95
N MET A 47 -18.50 15.63 -35.98
CA MET A 47 -18.10 17.03 -35.78
C MET A 47 -18.40 17.89 -37.01
N GLN A 48 -18.85 19.12 -36.78
CA GLN A 48 -18.97 20.17 -37.78
C GLN A 48 -18.52 21.49 -37.19
N ILE A 49 -17.70 22.26 -37.87
CA ILE A 49 -17.22 23.56 -37.39
C ILE A 49 -17.40 24.59 -38.49
N TYR A 50 -18.07 25.69 -38.17
CA TYR A 50 -18.28 26.84 -39.06
C TYR A 50 -17.37 27.98 -38.60
N ASP A 51 -16.35 28.31 -39.39
CA ASP A 51 -15.22 29.16 -38.96
C ASP A 51 -15.33 30.61 -39.46
N GLY A 52 -16.39 31.32 -39.05
CA GLY A 52 -16.64 32.71 -39.45
C GLY A 52 -15.63 33.73 -38.89
N ALA A 53 -14.91 33.39 -37.82
CA ALA A 53 -13.83 34.22 -37.27
C ALA A 53 -12.43 33.78 -37.71
N ASN A 54 -12.31 32.82 -38.63
CA ASN A 54 -11.03 32.30 -39.15
C ASN A 54 -10.04 31.91 -38.02
N LEU A 55 -10.55 31.24 -36.98
CA LEU A 55 -9.76 30.79 -35.84
C LEU A 55 -8.79 29.69 -36.23
N PHE A 56 -9.18 28.80 -37.16
CA PHE A 56 -8.45 27.56 -37.40
C PHE A 56 -7.50 27.61 -38.60
N GLY A 57 -7.58 28.66 -39.43
CA GLY A 57 -6.63 28.89 -40.53
C GLY A 57 -6.51 27.71 -41.50
N LYS A 58 -5.29 27.37 -41.92
CA LYS A 58 -5.02 26.21 -42.81
C LYS A 58 -4.86 24.92 -42.01
N ILE A 59 -5.92 24.14 -41.90
CA ILE A 59 -5.90 22.84 -41.22
C ILE A 59 -5.23 21.78 -42.09
N ARG A 60 -4.39 20.94 -41.46
CA ARG A 60 -3.80 19.75 -42.08
C ARG A 60 -4.75 18.59 -41.98
N LYS A 61 -4.88 17.83 -43.07
CA LYS A 61 -5.60 16.55 -43.05
C LYS A 61 -4.88 15.58 -42.11
N THR A 62 -5.60 15.03 -41.14
CA THR A 62 -5.08 14.03 -40.20
C THR A 62 -5.91 12.75 -40.26
N GLU A 63 -5.39 11.68 -39.66
CA GLU A 63 -6.16 10.48 -39.44
C GLU A 63 -7.38 10.77 -38.57
N ARG A 64 -8.45 10.03 -38.86
CA ARG A 64 -9.71 10.14 -38.13
C ARG A 64 -9.53 9.57 -36.73
N LYS A 65 -9.80 10.38 -35.71
CA LYS A 65 -9.86 9.96 -34.31
C LYS A 65 -11.20 10.36 -33.70
N LEU A 66 -11.84 9.42 -33.02
CA LEU A 66 -13.14 9.58 -32.38
C LEU A 66 -12.97 9.40 -30.86
N GLN A 67 -13.67 10.20 -30.07
CA GLN A 67 -13.68 10.11 -28.61
C GLN A 67 -15.12 9.87 -28.14
N PRO A 68 -15.57 8.61 -28.02
CA PRO A 68 -16.87 8.32 -27.43
C PRO A 68 -16.87 8.71 -25.95
N LEU A 69 -17.86 9.48 -25.52
CA LEU A 69 -18.05 9.88 -24.12
C LEU A 69 -19.09 9.03 -23.38
N THR A 70 -20.03 8.47 -24.12
CA THR A 70 -21.17 7.73 -23.59
C THR A 70 -21.14 6.28 -24.10
N ASN A 71 -21.76 5.37 -23.34
CA ASN A 71 -21.99 3.97 -23.73
C ASN A 71 -23.16 3.77 -24.69
N ASP A 72 -23.74 4.88 -25.14
CA ASP A 72 -24.75 4.86 -26.19
C ASP A 72 -24.11 4.47 -27.52
N ASP A 73 -24.87 3.82 -28.40
CA ASP A 73 -24.39 3.46 -29.75
C ASP A 73 -24.18 4.70 -30.63
N LYS A 74 -24.58 5.87 -30.12
CA LYS A 74 -24.45 7.17 -30.78
C LYS A 74 -23.30 7.98 -30.20
N LEU A 75 -22.47 8.47 -31.11
CA LEU A 75 -21.40 9.42 -30.85
C LEU A 75 -21.99 10.81 -30.55
N ILE A 76 -21.55 11.43 -29.45
CA ILE A 76 -21.89 12.84 -29.17
C ILE A 76 -21.26 13.72 -30.25
N SER A 77 -22.10 14.33 -31.07
CA SER A 77 -21.67 15.17 -32.18
C SER A 77 -21.36 16.59 -31.71
N ILE A 78 -20.24 17.15 -32.16
CA ILE A 78 -19.82 18.51 -31.77
C ILE A 78 -20.03 19.47 -32.92
N ILE A 79 -20.78 20.55 -32.68
CA ILE A 79 -21.02 21.60 -33.66
C ILE A 79 -20.43 22.91 -33.14
N GLY A 80 -19.38 23.38 -33.80
CA GLY A 80 -18.67 24.61 -33.44
C GLY A 80 -19.05 25.77 -34.34
N TYR A 81 -19.23 26.95 -33.76
CA TYR A 81 -19.41 28.20 -34.50
C TYR A 81 -18.39 29.21 -34.02
N THR A 82 -17.66 29.83 -34.94
CA THR A 82 -16.78 30.96 -34.65
C THR A 82 -17.29 32.16 -35.43
N PHE A 83 -17.34 33.32 -34.80
CA PHE A 83 -17.75 34.56 -35.44
C PHE A 83 -17.28 35.77 -34.61
N PRO A 84 -17.13 36.95 -35.22
CA PRO A 84 -16.80 38.15 -34.48
C PRO A 84 -17.94 38.56 -33.55
N GLU A 85 -17.59 39.16 -32.42
CA GLU A 85 -18.57 39.74 -31.49
C GLU A 85 -19.38 40.87 -32.17
N GLY A 86 -20.68 40.93 -31.88
CA GLY A 86 -21.57 41.98 -32.39
C GLY A 86 -22.25 41.70 -33.74
N VAL A 87 -22.08 40.52 -34.32
CA VAL A 87 -22.88 40.09 -35.49
C VAL A 87 -24.19 39.43 -35.09
N LEU A 88 -25.14 39.29 -36.01
CA LEU A 88 -26.45 38.73 -35.70
C LEU A 88 -26.40 37.29 -35.14
N ALA A 89 -25.39 36.49 -35.54
CA ALA A 89 -25.14 35.17 -34.95
C ALA A 89 -24.86 35.27 -33.44
N SER A 90 -24.12 36.29 -32.99
CA SER A 90 -23.82 36.55 -31.57
C SER A 90 -25.08 36.84 -30.77
N GLU A 91 -26.03 37.57 -31.34
CA GLU A 91 -27.31 37.90 -30.71
C GLU A 91 -28.25 36.69 -30.62
N LYS A 92 -28.24 35.84 -31.65
CA LYS A 92 -29.22 34.75 -31.81
C LYS A 92 -28.73 33.38 -31.31
N LYS A 93 -27.46 33.22 -30.91
CA LYS A 93 -26.88 31.93 -30.45
C LYS A 93 -27.68 31.21 -29.36
N ASN A 94 -28.32 31.96 -28.45
CA ASN A 94 -29.13 31.40 -27.36
C ASN A 94 -30.43 30.73 -27.84
N LEU A 95 -30.81 30.92 -29.11
CA LEU A 95 -31.99 30.31 -29.73
C LEU A 95 -31.69 28.92 -30.32
N VAL A 96 -30.43 28.49 -30.31
CA VAL A 96 -30.03 27.17 -30.81
C VAL A 96 -30.55 26.07 -29.89
N LYS A 97 -31.22 25.07 -30.49
CA LYS A 97 -31.70 23.87 -29.82
C LYS A 97 -30.98 22.66 -30.44
N PRO A 98 -29.86 22.21 -29.82
CA PRO A 98 -29.14 21.04 -30.32
C PRO A 98 -30.00 19.78 -30.24
N ALA A 99 -29.73 18.83 -31.13
CA ALA A 99 -30.31 17.49 -31.03
C ALA A 99 -29.83 16.78 -29.75
N ALA A 100 -30.51 15.70 -29.36
CA ALA A 100 -30.24 15.00 -28.10
C ALA A 100 -28.76 14.58 -27.91
N HIS A 101 -28.09 14.20 -29.01
CA HIS A 101 -26.69 13.74 -29.02
C HIS A 101 -25.71 14.83 -29.51
N GLU A 102 -26.07 16.12 -29.42
CA GLU A 102 -25.22 17.21 -29.90
C GLU A 102 -24.69 18.10 -28.77
N VAL A 103 -23.52 18.67 -29.00
CA VAL A 103 -22.98 19.79 -28.24
C VAL A 103 -22.65 20.92 -29.19
N CYS A 104 -23.23 22.08 -28.94
CA CYS A 104 -22.89 23.31 -29.65
C CYS A 104 -21.93 24.13 -28.81
N PHE A 105 -20.84 24.63 -29.41
CA PHE A 105 -20.01 25.66 -28.81
C PHE A 105 -19.96 26.89 -29.73
N PHE A 106 -19.99 28.08 -29.13
CA PHE A 106 -19.93 29.36 -29.82
C PHE A 106 -18.69 30.10 -29.34
N ALA A 107 -17.83 30.49 -30.28
CA ALA A 107 -16.59 31.21 -30.04
C ALA A 107 -16.69 32.63 -30.61
N GLU A 108 -16.96 33.59 -29.72
CA GLU A 108 -17.14 35.00 -30.07
C GLU A 108 -15.82 35.73 -29.95
N VAL A 109 -15.27 36.13 -31.09
CA VAL A 109 -13.94 36.75 -31.16
C VAL A 109 -14.08 38.26 -31.10
N THR A 110 -13.33 38.90 -30.20
CA THR A 110 -13.26 40.37 -30.14
C THR A 110 -12.09 40.87 -30.97
N GLN A 111 -12.08 42.17 -31.29
CA GLN A 111 -10.94 42.82 -31.94
C GLN A 111 -9.61 42.67 -31.17
N LYS A 112 -9.67 42.47 -29.86
CA LYS A 112 -8.50 42.29 -28.98
C LYS A 112 -7.98 40.85 -28.94
N ASP A 113 -8.42 39.99 -29.85
CA ASP A 113 -8.09 38.56 -29.91
C ASP A 113 -8.49 37.77 -28.64
N THR A 114 -9.45 38.30 -27.87
CA THR A 114 -10.12 37.55 -26.80
C THR A 114 -11.30 36.80 -27.37
N VAL A 115 -11.59 35.63 -26.80
CA VAL A 115 -12.69 34.77 -27.24
C VAL A 115 -13.59 34.47 -26.06
N ASN A 116 -14.88 34.78 -26.18
CA ASN A 116 -15.90 34.32 -25.25
C ASN A 116 -16.50 33.02 -25.77
N LEU A 117 -16.33 31.95 -25.00
CA LEU A 117 -16.88 30.63 -25.28
C LEU A 117 -18.18 30.43 -24.51
N THR A 118 -19.23 30.07 -25.23
CA THR A 118 -20.50 29.62 -24.65
C THR A 118 -20.89 28.27 -25.24
N PHE A 119 -21.69 27.51 -24.49
CA PHE A 119 -22.05 26.15 -24.86
C PHE A 119 -23.55 25.93 -24.75
N THR A 120 -24.09 25.08 -25.62
CA THR A 120 -25.47 24.59 -25.52
C THR A 120 -25.49 23.09 -25.76
N TYR A 121 -26.23 22.37 -24.93
CA TYR A 121 -26.13 20.91 -24.84
C TYR A 121 -27.44 20.24 -25.23
N GLY A 122 -27.35 19.14 -25.97
CA GLY A 122 -28.42 18.14 -26.07
C GLY A 122 -28.58 17.37 -24.77
N GLU A 123 -29.75 16.74 -24.59
CA GLU A 123 -30.11 16.05 -23.33
C GLU A 123 -29.11 14.96 -22.93
N ASN A 124 -28.56 14.18 -23.87
CA ASN A 124 -27.63 13.10 -23.53
C ASN A 124 -26.29 13.64 -22.99
N PHE A 125 -25.81 14.76 -23.52
CA PHE A 125 -24.61 15.39 -22.99
C PHE A 125 -24.88 16.11 -21.67
N LYS A 126 -26.07 16.70 -21.47
CA LYS A 126 -26.48 17.25 -20.16
C LYS A 126 -26.48 16.17 -19.08
N GLU A 127 -27.05 15.01 -19.38
CA GLU A 127 -27.06 13.88 -18.45
C GLU A 127 -25.64 13.43 -18.10
N PHE A 128 -24.78 13.30 -19.10
CA PHE A 128 -23.35 13.02 -18.90
C PHE A 128 -22.66 14.05 -17.98
N LEU A 129 -22.95 15.35 -18.16
CA LEU A 129 -22.37 16.43 -17.37
C LEU A 129 -22.92 16.55 -15.94
N LYS A 130 -24.17 16.15 -15.68
CA LYS A 130 -24.77 16.22 -14.32
C LYS A 130 -23.91 15.51 -13.28
N GLU A 131 -23.27 14.43 -13.68
CA GLU A 131 -22.40 13.64 -12.82
C GLU A 131 -21.00 14.25 -12.62
N LEU A 132 -20.62 15.25 -13.41
CA LEU A 132 -19.25 15.81 -13.45
C LEU A 132 -19.12 17.21 -12.83
N SER A 133 -20.24 17.85 -12.43
CA SER A 133 -20.27 19.16 -11.78
C SER A 133 -19.44 20.25 -12.51
N PRO A 134 -19.80 20.63 -13.75
CA PRO A 134 -19.05 21.61 -14.53
C PRO A 134 -18.96 22.97 -13.84
N LYS A 135 -17.81 23.65 -14.00
CA LYS A 135 -17.49 24.84 -13.20
C LYS A 135 -18.03 26.16 -13.75
N LYS A 136 -18.32 26.24 -15.05
CA LYS A 136 -18.65 27.51 -15.74
C LYS A 136 -19.55 27.30 -16.96
N GLU A 137 -20.46 28.24 -17.20
CA GLU A 137 -21.31 28.30 -18.40
C GLU A 137 -20.72 29.15 -19.53
N SER A 138 -19.86 30.13 -19.19
CA SER A 138 -19.11 30.97 -20.13
C SER A 138 -17.64 31.07 -19.72
N ILE A 139 -16.75 31.01 -20.71
CA ILE A 139 -15.30 30.96 -20.51
C ILE A 139 -14.62 31.96 -21.44
N ASN A 140 -13.79 32.82 -20.86
CA ASN A 140 -12.92 33.71 -21.63
C ASN A 140 -11.58 33.02 -21.90
N THR A 141 -11.14 33.04 -23.15
CA THR A 141 -9.85 32.54 -23.64
C THR A 141 -9.31 33.48 -24.72
N THR A 142 -8.26 33.08 -25.43
CA THR A 142 -7.66 33.86 -26.52
C THR A 142 -7.62 33.07 -27.82
N VAL A 143 -7.56 33.78 -28.96
CA VAL A 143 -7.38 33.16 -30.28
C VAL A 143 -6.15 32.25 -30.30
N GLN A 144 -5.06 32.67 -29.65
CA GLN A 144 -3.81 31.92 -29.60
C GLN A 144 -3.93 30.61 -28.82
N GLU A 145 -4.67 30.60 -27.70
CA GLU A 145 -4.90 29.38 -26.91
C GLU A 145 -5.69 28.33 -27.69
N ILE A 146 -6.76 28.76 -28.40
CA ILE A 146 -7.55 27.88 -29.27
C ILE A 146 -6.65 27.31 -30.38
N ARG A 147 -5.90 28.17 -31.08
CA ARG A 147 -4.97 27.73 -32.14
C ARG A 147 -3.92 26.75 -31.62
N THR A 148 -3.40 27.00 -30.42
CA THR A 148 -2.41 26.13 -29.77
C THR A 148 -3.02 24.76 -29.43
N HIS A 149 -4.27 24.72 -28.95
CA HIS A 149 -4.98 23.47 -28.64
C HIS A 149 -5.13 22.57 -29.87
N PHE A 150 -5.62 23.15 -30.98
CA PHE A 150 -5.87 22.37 -32.20
C PHE A 150 -4.61 22.11 -33.03
N ASN A 151 -3.58 22.97 -32.93
CA ASN A 151 -2.29 22.83 -33.62
C ASN A 151 -2.42 22.50 -35.12
N ASN A 152 -3.29 23.22 -35.83
CA ASN A 152 -3.64 23.00 -37.24
C ASN A 152 -4.25 21.62 -37.55
N THR A 153 -4.86 20.95 -36.57
CA THR A 153 -5.54 19.67 -36.74
C THR A 153 -6.90 19.73 -36.07
N ILE A 154 -7.95 19.29 -36.75
CA ILE A 154 -9.28 19.17 -36.12
C ILE A 154 -9.76 17.75 -36.35
N THR A 155 -10.02 17.08 -35.23
CA THR A 155 -10.59 15.73 -35.15
C THR A 155 -11.71 15.75 -34.12
N HIS A 156 -12.54 14.71 -34.11
CA HIS A 156 -13.57 14.61 -33.08
C HIS A 156 -12.93 14.56 -31.69
N GLU A 157 -11.85 13.78 -31.54
CA GLU A 157 -11.11 13.64 -30.28
C GLU A 157 -10.65 14.98 -29.72
N ASN A 158 -9.85 15.77 -30.45
CA ASN A 158 -9.31 17.02 -29.92
C ASN A 158 -10.38 18.12 -29.75
N THR A 159 -11.48 18.07 -30.53
CA THR A 159 -12.62 18.98 -30.34
C THR A 159 -13.41 18.59 -29.08
N THR A 160 -13.54 17.29 -28.80
CA THR A 160 -14.15 16.81 -27.55
C THR A 160 -13.31 17.22 -26.35
N GLU A 161 -11.98 17.02 -26.44
CA GLU A 161 -11.04 17.46 -25.41
C GLU A 161 -11.14 18.96 -25.16
N PHE A 162 -11.22 19.78 -26.23
CA PHE A 162 -11.40 21.23 -26.13
C PHE A 162 -12.65 21.58 -25.32
N VAL A 163 -13.81 21.01 -25.67
CA VAL A 163 -15.08 21.24 -24.98
C VAL A 163 -14.97 20.86 -23.50
N LEU A 164 -14.46 19.68 -23.18
CA LEU A 164 -14.37 19.20 -21.80
C LEU A 164 -13.37 20.00 -20.95
N LYS A 165 -12.25 20.41 -21.55
CA LYS A 165 -11.23 21.25 -20.94
C LYS A 165 -11.77 22.64 -20.63
N SER A 166 -12.50 23.23 -21.58
CA SER A 166 -13.22 24.49 -21.39
C SER A 166 -14.16 24.39 -20.19
N LEU A 167 -14.94 23.31 -20.07
CA LEU A 167 -15.86 23.09 -18.94
C LEU A 167 -15.17 22.73 -17.62
N GLY A 168 -13.86 22.43 -17.64
CA GLY A 168 -13.07 22.10 -16.47
C GLY A 168 -13.33 20.68 -15.93
N VAL A 169 -13.78 19.76 -16.79
CA VAL A 169 -14.15 18.37 -16.43
C VAL A 169 -13.42 17.32 -17.28
N GLU A 170 -12.40 17.73 -18.05
CA GLU A 170 -11.67 16.87 -18.99
C GLU A 170 -11.16 15.56 -18.36
N LYS A 171 -10.51 15.66 -17.20
CA LYS A 171 -9.91 14.49 -16.55
C LYS A 171 -10.97 13.49 -16.10
N GLU A 172 -12.02 13.98 -15.45
CA GLU A 172 -13.13 13.20 -14.94
C GLU A 172 -13.94 12.57 -16.08
N ALA A 173 -14.21 13.35 -17.13
CA ALA A 173 -14.92 12.92 -18.32
C ALA A 173 -14.16 11.84 -19.11
N ILE A 174 -12.85 12.01 -19.35
CA ILE A 174 -12.03 11.01 -20.06
C ILE A 174 -11.91 9.74 -19.22
N THR A 175 -11.75 9.87 -17.90
CA THR A 175 -11.71 8.71 -17.00
C THR A 175 -13.02 7.92 -17.07
N LYS A 176 -14.16 8.60 -17.01
CA LYS A 176 -15.49 7.99 -17.12
C LYS A 176 -15.73 7.41 -18.51
N ALA A 177 -15.34 8.09 -19.58
CA ALA A 177 -15.46 7.60 -20.94
C ALA A 177 -14.64 6.33 -21.16
N ASN A 178 -13.41 6.28 -20.65
CA ASN A 178 -12.57 5.08 -20.71
C ASN A 178 -13.16 3.95 -19.86
N TYR A 179 -13.68 4.24 -18.67
CA TYR A 179 -14.39 3.28 -17.83
C TYR A 179 -15.58 2.66 -18.58
N ASN A 180 -16.39 3.51 -19.19
CA ASN A 180 -17.55 3.15 -19.99
C ASN A 180 -17.16 2.28 -21.20
N GLN A 181 -16.10 2.64 -21.93
CA GLN A 181 -15.61 1.83 -23.06
C GLN A 181 -15.04 0.47 -22.67
N SER A 182 -14.47 0.35 -21.47
CA SER A 182 -13.93 -0.94 -20.98
C SER A 182 -15.02 -1.95 -20.62
N PHE A 183 -16.28 -1.52 -20.38
CA PHE A 183 -17.36 -2.41 -19.92
C PHE A 183 -18.70 -2.05 -20.56
N SER A 184 -19.39 -3.04 -21.14
CA SER A 184 -20.70 -2.80 -21.74
C SER A 184 -21.71 -2.29 -20.70
N LYS A 185 -22.70 -1.50 -21.12
CA LYS A 185 -23.78 -1.03 -20.22
C LYS A 185 -24.53 -2.19 -19.55
N LYS A 186 -24.62 -3.33 -20.23
CA LYS A 186 -25.19 -4.57 -19.68
C LYS A 186 -24.35 -5.09 -18.50
N VAL A 187 -23.02 -5.08 -18.65
CA VAL A 187 -22.09 -5.42 -17.56
C VAL A 187 -22.29 -4.45 -16.41
N LEU A 188 -22.23 -3.13 -16.65
CA LEU A 188 -22.36 -2.13 -15.57
C LEU A 188 -23.67 -2.25 -14.79
N ASN A 189 -24.81 -2.40 -15.47
CA ASN A 189 -26.11 -2.58 -14.79
C ASN A 189 -26.14 -3.89 -13.98
N TYR A 190 -25.55 -4.97 -14.49
CA TYR A 190 -25.41 -6.22 -13.76
C TYR A 190 -24.50 -6.08 -12.53
N LEU A 191 -23.40 -5.31 -12.63
CA LEU A 191 -22.51 -5.04 -11.49
C LEU A 191 -23.21 -4.28 -10.35
N GLU A 192 -24.21 -3.44 -10.67
CA GLU A 192 -25.00 -2.68 -9.69
C GLU A 192 -26.07 -3.53 -8.98
N GLU A 193 -26.57 -4.57 -9.66
CA GLU A 193 -27.64 -5.47 -9.17
C GLU A 193 -27.13 -6.86 -8.75
N ALA A 194 -25.81 -7.09 -8.80
CA ALA A 194 -25.24 -8.40 -8.57
C ALA A 194 -25.46 -8.89 -7.13
N GLU A 195 -26.02 -10.08 -7.00
CA GLU A 195 -26.19 -10.78 -5.72
C GLU A 195 -25.64 -12.19 -5.79
N ILE A 196 -24.96 -12.62 -4.72
CA ILE A 196 -24.57 -14.02 -4.55
C ILE A 196 -25.68 -14.71 -3.76
N ASN A 197 -26.26 -15.73 -4.39
CA ASN A 197 -27.31 -16.58 -3.81
C ASN A 197 -28.56 -15.80 -3.34
N GLY A 198 -28.87 -14.66 -3.97
CA GLY A 198 -30.01 -13.79 -3.60
C GLY A 198 -29.95 -13.23 -2.17
N LYS A 199 -28.76 -13.26 -1.55
CA LYS A 199 -28.56 -12.95 -0.13
C LYS A 199 -27.47 -11.89 0.09
N TYR A 200 -26.40 -11.94 -0.71
CA TYR A 200 -25.24 -11.08 -0.51
C TYR A 200 -25.09 -10.10 -1.66
N LYS A 201 -25.21 -8.81 -1.35
CA LYS A 201 -25.04 -7.75 -2.33
C LYS A 201 -23.57 -7.64 -2.73
N VAL A 202 -23.31 -7.55 -4.02
CA VAL A 202 -21.96 -7.40 -4.56
C VAL A 202 -21.79 -5.96 -5.03
N GLN A 203 -20.68 -5.33 -4.65
CA GLN A 203 -20.27 -4.05 -5.21
C GLN A 203 -18.94 -4.24 -5.94
N ILE A 204 -18.89 -3.81 -7.19
CA ILE A 204 -17.73 -4.02 -8.06
C ILE A 204 -17.08 -2.68 -8.40
N PHE A 205 -15.79 -2.57 -8.14
CA PHE A 205 -14.98 -1.38 -8.32
C PHE A 205 -13.95 -1.64 -9.41
N ILE A 206 -13.87 -0.78 -10.43
CA ILE A 206 -12.95 -1.00 -11.55
C ILE A 206 -11.90 0.09 -11.61
N LYS A 207 -10.61 -0.28 -11.57
CA LYS A 207 -9.45 0.64 -11.60
C LYS A 207 -9.47 1.77 -10.53
N LYS A 208 -10.38 1.70 -9.55
CA LYS A 208 -10.47 2.64 -8.43
C LYS A 208 -9.61 2.16 -7.28
N THR A 209 -8.80 3.05 -6.72
CA THR A 209 -8.17 2.81 -5.42
C THR A 209 -9.24 2.73 -4.33
N GLN A 210 -8.93 2.12 -3.18
CA GLN A 210 -9.87 2.08 -2.05
C GLN A 210 -10.26 3.48 -1.57
N LYS A 211 -9.33 4.43 -1.71
CA LYS A 211 -9.56 5.84 -1.37
C LYS A 211 -10.58 6.47 -2.32
N GLU A 212 -10.45 6.26 -3.63
CA GLU A 212 -11.40 6.77 -4.62
C GLU A 212 -12.77 6.12 -4.44
N ALA A 213 -12.83 4.80 -4.26
CA ALA A 213 -14.06 4.07 -4.01
C ALA A 213 -14.80 4.58 -2.76
N GLY A 214 -14.09 4.77 -1.65
CA GLY A 214 -14.72 5.26 -0.41
C GLY A 214 -15.09 6.75 -0.43
N LEU A 215 -14.49 7.56 -1.31
CA LEU A 215 -14.87 8.96 -1.52
C LEU A 215 -16.18 9.05 -2.31
N GLU A 216 -16.34 8.20 -3.33
CA GLU A 216 -17.58 8.14 -4.12
C GLU A 216 -18.76 7.55 -3.35
N SER A 217 -18.52 6.58 -2.45
CA SER A 217 -19.59 6.02 -1.62
C SER A 217 -20.03 6.94 -0.49
N GLY A 218 -19.28 8.03 -0.23
CA GLY A 218 -19.54 8.96 0.88
C GLY A 218 -19.08 8.43 2.25
N ASP A 219 -18.38 7.30 2.31
CA ASP A 219 -17.99 6.64 3.58
C ASP A 219 -16.66 7.15 4.17
N LEU A 220 -15.88 7.94 3.43
CA LEU A 220 -14.60 8.48 3.88
C LEU A 220 -14.68 9.93 4.38
N ASP A 221 -14.47 10.12 5.69
CA ASP A 221 -14.18 11.44 6.31
C ASP A 221 -12.66 11.68 6.32
N PHE A 222 -12.19 12.74 5.66
CA PHE A 222 -10.75 13.09 5.54
C PHE A 222 -10.03 13.24 6.89
N LYS A 223 -10.75 13.45 8.00
CA LYS A 223 -10.15 13.63 9.33
C LYS A 223 -9.97 12.33 10.11
N LYS A 224 -10.55 11.22 9.67
CA LYS A 224 -10.43 9.91 10.30
C LYS A 224 -10.24 8.88 9.20
N VAL A 225 -9.04 8.32 9.08
CA VAL A 225 -8.75 7.22 8.14
C VAL A 225 -9.57 6.00 8.57
N LYS A 226 -10.85 5.95 8.20
CA LYS A 226 -11.67 4.74 8.29
C LYS A 226 -11.32 3.89 7.09
N VAL A 227 -10.94 2.64 7.35
CA VAL A 227 -10.77 1.65 6.30
C VAL A 227 -12.13 1.45 5.63
N PHE A 228 -12.20 1.62 4.31
CA PHE A 228 -13.41 1.33 3.53
C PHE A 228 -13.66 -0.19 3.53
N GLU A 229 -14.74 -0.61 4.20
CA GLU A 229 -15.07 -2.00 4.52
C GLU A 229 -16.51 -2.32 4.13
N PRO A 230 -16.79 -3.55 3.63
CA PRO A 230 -18.15 -3.97 3.28
C PRO A 230 -19.04 -4.11 4.52
N LEU A 231 -20.35 -3.89 4.34
CA LEU A 231 -21.35 -4.28 5.34
C LEU A 231 -21.38 -5.81 5.55
N PRO A 232 -22.00 -6.32 6.63
CA PRO A 232 -21.96 -7.76 6.96
C PRO A 232 -22.37 -8.69 5.81
N ASN A 233 -23.34 -8.28 4.98
CA ASN A 233 -23.86 -9.08 3.86
C ASN A 233 -23.40 -8.53 2.49
N GLU A 234 -22.29 -7.82 2.45
CA GLU A 234 -21.74 -7.26 1.22
C GLU A 234 -20.40 -7.90 0.82
N VAL A 235 -20.18 -7.95 -0.49
CA VAL A 235 -18.90 -8.34 -1.09
C VAL A 235 -18.40 -7.20 -1.95
N PHE A 236 -17.18 -6.72 -1.67
CA PHE A 236 -16.53 -5.73 -2.51
C PHE A 236 -15.51 -6.42 -3.40
N ILE A 237 -15.59 -6.21 -4.71
CA ILE A 237 -14.67 -6.78 -5.69
C ILE A 237 -14.00 -5.65 -6.44
N TRP A 238 -12.66 -5.57 -6.39
CA TRP A 238 -11.90 -4.69 -7.26
C TRP A 238 -11.41 -5.46 -8.46
N LEU A 239 -11.81 -5.02 -9.66
CA LEU A 239 -11.31 -5.49 -10.94
C LEU A 239 -10.33 -4.45 -11.48
N VAL A 240 -9.05 -4.79 -11.54
CA VAL A 240 -8.05 -3.91 -12.16
C VAL A 240 -7.59 -4.59 -13.43
N SER A 241 -7.98 -4.04 -14.58
CA SER A 241 -7.48 -4.42 -15.90
C SER A 241 -6.60 -3.28 -16.40
N GLU A 242 -5.33 -3.50 -16.70
CA GLU A 242 -4.52 -2.45 -17.34
C GLU A 242 -4.81 -2.47 -18.84
N ASP A 243 -5.67 -1.56 -19.32
CA ASP A 243 -5.85 -1.33 -20.75
C ASP A 243 -4.59 -0.64 -21.29
N ASN A 244 -3.59 -1.45 -21.70
CA ASN A 244 -2.69 -1.13 -22.82
C ASN A 244 -1.75 -2.31 -23.13
N ILE A 245 -2.27 -3.23 -23.95
CA ILE A 245 -1.58 -3.95 -25.03
C ILE A 245 -0.43 -4.91 -24.68
N ASN A 246 0.13 -5.01 -23.46
CA ASN A 246 1.28 -5.92 -23.31
C ASN A 246 1.62 -6.55 -21.94
N PHE A 247 0.75 -6.55 -20.92
CA PHE A 247 1.04 -7.35 -19.71
C PHE A 247 -0.18 -8.00 -19.05
N ASP A 248 0.09 -9.18 -18.50
CA ASP A 248 -0.78 -10.10 -17.76
C ASP A 248 -0.96 -9.65 -16.28
N THR A 249 -1.07 -8.33 -16.05
CA THR A 249 -1.07 -7.69 -14.71
C THR A 249 -2.46 -7.47 -14.13
N SER A 250 -3.51 -7.92 -14.80
CA SER A 250 -4.87 -7.84 -14.27
C SER A 250 -4.98 -8.60 -12.95
N PHE A 251 -5.40 -7.89 -11.89
CA PHE A 251 -5.60 -8.48 -10.56
C PHE A 251 -7.00 -8.24 -10.03
N ILE A 252 -7.43 -9.18 -9.18
CA ILE A 252 -8.71 -9.15 -8.48
C ILE A 252 -8.46 -9.08 -6.97
N LYS A 253 -9.09 -8.13 -6.30
CA LYS A 253 -9.09 -8.01 -4.84
C LYS A 253 -10.51 -8.15 -4.34
N ILE A 254 -10.72 -8.94 -3.29
CA ILE A 254 -12.05 -9.19 -2.73
C ILE A 254 -12.01 -8.86 -1.24
N LYS A 255 -12.99 -8.09 -0.75
CA LYS A 255 -13.31 -7.96 0.67
C LYS A 255 -14.70 -8.51 0.93
N ILE A 256 -14.87 -9.20 2.05
CA ILE A 256 -16.09 -9.93 2.37
C ILE A 256 -16.60 -9.44 3.74
N GLY A 257 -17.90 -9.20 3.83
CA GLY A 257 -18.58 -8.86 5.07
C GLY A 257 -18.55 -9.99 6.11
N THR A 258 -18.70 -9.62 7.38
CA THR A 258 -18.67 -10.60 8.50
C THR A 258 -19.85 -11.57 8.50
N GLY A 259 -21.02 -11.21 7.96
CA GLY A 259 -22.17 -12.11 7.84
C GLY A 259 -21.89 -13.29 6.93
N ILE A 260 -21.27 -13.04 5.77
CA ILE A 260 -20.87 -14.08 4.80
C ILE A 260 -19.83 -15.02 5.41
N ALA A 261 -18.84 -14.48 6.12
CA ALA A 261 -17.86 -15.31 6.82
C ALA A 261 -18.48 -16.20 7.89
N ASN A 262 -19.57 -15.74 8.53
CA ASN A 262 -20.28 -16.52 9.54
C ASN A 262 -21.05 -17.67 8.89
N ASP A 263 -21.74 -17.41 7.78
CA ASP A 263 -22.46 -18.44 7.02
C ASP A 263 -21.53 -19.52 6.46
N LEU A 264 -20.31 -19.14 6.03
CA LEU A 264 -19.26 -20.09 5.62
C LEU A 264 -18.75 -20.93 6.81
N LYS A 265 -18.60 -20.33 7.99
CA LYS A 265 -18.20 -21.03 9.23
C LYS A 265 -19.27 -22.02 9.68
N GLU A 266 -20.54 -21.63 9.61
CA GLU A 266 -21.70 -22.45 9.95
C GLU A 266 -22.04 -23.50 8.89
N LYS A 267 -21.26 -23.57 7.79
CA LYS A 267 -21.46 -24.46 6.63
C LYS A 267 -22.81 -24.27 5.92
N GLN A 268 -23.44 -23.11 6.05
CA GLN A 268 -24.61 -22.75 5.24
C GLN A 268 -24.24 -22.53 3.76
N THR A 269 -22.94 -22.33 3.47
CA THR A 269 -22.36 -22.28 2.12
C THR A 269 -20.91 -22.78 2.20
N THR A 270 -20.39 -23.41 1.15
CA THR A 270 -18.97 -23.83 1.07
C THR A 270 -18.11 -22.80 0.33
N ILE A 271 -16.81 -22.75 0.64
CA ILE A 271 -15.83 -21.93 -0.11
C ILE A 271 -15.85 -22.27 -1.60
N LYS A 272 -16.06 -23.55 -1.95
CA LYS A 272 -16.11 -24.01 -3.34
C LYS A 272 -17.33 -23.45 -4.08
N GLU A 273 -18.50 -23.45 -3.45
CA GLU A 273 -19.73 -22.87 -4.01
C GLU A 273 -19.58 -21.35 -4.14
N PHE A 274 -19.08 -20.68 -3.11
CA PHE A 274 -18.86 -19.23 -3.13
C PHE A 274 -17.88 -18.78 -4.22
N VAL A 275 -16.76 -19.50 -4.38
CA VAL A 275 -15.81 -19.28 -5.50
C VAL A 275 -16.49 -19.60 -6.84
N GLY A 276 -17.35 -20.61 -6.91
CA GLY A 276 -18.13 -20.94 -8.10
C GLY A 276 -19.05 -19.80 -8.52
N TYR A 277 -19.84 -19.26 -7.60
CA TYR A 277 -20.72 -18.11 -7.84
C TYR A 277 -19.94 -16.89 -8.33
N LEU A 278 -18.86 -16.53 -7.62
CA LEU A 278 -18.00 -15.41 -8.03
C LEU A 278 -17.35 -15.65 -9.38
N SER A 279 -16.92 -16.88 -9.67
CA SER A 279 -16.30 -17.21 -10.97
C SER A 279 -17.31 -17.09 -12.11
N ASN A 280 -18.56 -17.49 -11.90
CA ASN A 280 -19.61 -17.33 -12.90
C ASN A 280 -19.94 -15.85 -13.10
N LEU A 281 -20.13 -15.10 -12.01
CA LEU A 281 -20.36 -13.66 -12.01
C LEU A 281 -19.28 -12.90 -12.81
N ILE A 282 -18.00 -13.30 -12.66
CA ILE A 282 -16.87 -12.67 -13.35
C ILE A 282 -16.75 -13.15 -14.80
N LYS A 283 -17.05 -14.43 -15.09
CA LYS A 283 -16.91 -15.04 -16.42
C LYS A 283 -18.03 -14.70 -17.40
N GLU A 284 -19.25 -14.51 -16.91
CA GLU A 284 -20.38 -14.08 -17.74
C GLU A 284 -20.16 -12.68 -18.31
N GLU A 285 -19.30 -11.88 -17.68
CA GLU A 285 -19.24 -10.42 -17.90
C GLU A 285 -17.91 -9.90 -18.44
N VAL A 286 -16.82 -10.65 -18.28
CA VAL A 286 -15.54 -10.35 -18.94
C VAL A 286 -15.38 -11.37 -20.07
N GLU A 287 -15.75 -11.00 -21.30
CA GLU A 287 -15.65 -11.86 -22.50
C GLU A 287 -14.24 -12.46 -22.74
N SER A 288 -13.24 -11.93 -22.06
CA SER A 288 -11.88 -12.47 -22.03
C SER A 288 -11.64 -13.32 -20.78
N GLN A 289 -10.95 -14.46 -20.94
CA GLN A 289 -10.48 -15.33 -19.84
C GLN A 289 -9.42 -14.67 -18.92
N THR A 290 -9.48 -13.35 -18.73
CA THR A 290 -8.50 -12.50 -18.06
C THR A 290 -8.24 -12.92 -16.62
N PHE A 291 -9.24 -13.47 -15.92
CA PHE A 291 -9.10 -13.95 -14.55
C PHE A 291 -9.32 -15.47 -14.47
N SER A 292 -8.27 -16.23 -14.19
CA SER A 292 -8.38 -17.66 -13.96
C SER A 292 -9.10 -17.97 -12.64
N ASN A 293 -9.82 -19.09 -12.57
CA ASN A 293 -10.46 -19.57 -11.34
C ASN A 293 -9.48 -19.63 -10.15
N SER A 294 -8.20 -19.92 -10.39
CA SER A 294 -7.19 -19.93 -9.34
C SER A 294 -6.86 -18.53 -8.81
N LYS A 295 -6.85 -17.49 -9.67
CA LYS A 295 -6.66 -16.09 -9.25
C LYS A 295 -7.85 -15.64 -8.39
N ILE A 296 -9.08 -15.97 -8.81
CA ILE A 296 -10.31 -15.67 -8.07
C ILE A 296 -10.32 -16.39 -6.71
N LYS A 297 -10.03 -17.69 -6.69
CA LYS A 297 -9.96 -18.48 -5.44
C LYS A 297 -8.97 -17.88 -4.44
N LYS A 298 -7.75 -17.55 -4.88
CA LYS A 298 -6.74 -16.91 -4.00
C LYS A 298 -7.21 -15.56 -3.45
N ALA A 299 -7.92 -14.77 -4.25
CA ALA A 299 -8.46 -13.50 -3.80
C ALA A 299 -9.59 -13.67 -2.78
N VAL A 300 -10.47 -14.66 -2.97
CA VAL A 300 -11.50 -15.04 -1.98
C VAL A 300 -10.86 -15.49 -0.67
N GLU A 301 -9.88 -16.41 -0.73
CA GLU A 301 -9.18 -16.91 0.46
C GLU A 301 -8.50 -15.77 1.24
N LYS A 302 -7.85 -14.83 0.55
CA LYS A 302 -7.28 -13.62 1.17
C LYS A 302 -8.37 -12.71 1.76
N GLY A 303 -9.48 -12.52 1.04
CA GLY A 303 -10.59 -11.68 1.47
C GLY A 303 -11.36 -12.21 2.68
N LEU A 304 -11.37 -13.54 2.88
CA LEU A 304 -12.02 -14.22 4.00
C LEU A 304 -11.26 -14.11 5.32
N PHE A 305 -9.94 -13.89 5.27
CA PHE A 305 -9.10 -13.88 6.47
C PHE A 305 -9.58 -12.86 7.52
N ILE A 306 -9.76 -11.61 7.10
CA ILE A 306 -10.16 -10.49 7.98
C ILE A 306 -11.53 -10.71 8.63
N PRO A 307 -12.62 -11.03 7.90
CA PRO A 307 -13.93 -11.21 8.52
C PRO A 307 -14.04 -12.48 9.38
N ILE A 308 -13.39 -13.59 9.00
CA ILE A 308 -13.31 -14.79 9.87
C ILE A 308 -12.60 -14.47 11.17
N PHE A 309 -11.51 -13.71 11.08
CA PHE A 309 -10.78 -13.24 12.23
C PHE A 309 -11.66 -12.35 13.13
N LYS A 310 -12.35 -11.36 12.57
CA LYS A 310 -13.30 -10.49 13.32
C LYS A 310 -14.40 -11.28 14.04
N LEU A 311 -14.96 -12.31 13.41
CA LEU A 311 -15.97 -13.18 14.03
C LEU A 311 -15.39 -13.97 15.20
N HIS A 312 -14.20 -14.54 15.03
CA HIS A 312 -13.51 -15.27 16.09
C HIS A 312 -13.25 -14.37 17.30
N THR A 313 -12.80 -13.13 17.06
CA THR A 313 -12.56 -12.16 18.13
C THR A 313 -13.85 -11.73 18.84
N GLN A 314 -14.95 -11.54 18.09
CA GLN A 314 -16.25 -11.19 18.66
C GLN A 314 -16.82 -12.30 19.54
N GLU A 315 -16.68 -13.55 19.11
CA GLU A 315 -17.13 -14.72 19.88
C GLU A 315 -16.33 -14.90 21.18
N LYS A 316 -15.00 -14.75 21.11
CA LYS A 316 -14.11 -14.81 22.28
C LYS A 316 -14.38 -13.70 23.27
N THR A 317 -14.49 -12.45 22.81
CA THR A 317 -14.73 -11.29 23.70
C THR A 317 -16.13 -11.27 24.30
N LYS A 318 -17.14 -11.84 23.62
CA LYS A 318 -18.49 -12.02 24.18
C LYS A 318 -18.51 -13.00 25.35
N ASN A 319 -17.68 -14.04 25.29
CA ASN A 319 -17.67 -15.14 26.26
C ASN A 319 -16.55 -15.02 27.31
N ASN A 320 -15.60 -14.09 27.15
CA ASN A 320 -14.47 -13.90 28.05
C ASN A 320 -14.26 -12.39 28.35
N PRO A 321 -14.65 -11.92 29.55
CA PRO A 321 -14.49 -10.53 29.96
C PRO A 321 -13.04 -10.05 29.94
N ILE A 322 -12.08 -10.95 30.22
CA ILE A 322 -10.65 -10.66 30.20
C ILE A 322 -10.17 -10.47 28.76
N ALA A 323 -10.64 -11.30 27.83
CA ALA A 323 -10.35 -11.12 26.40
C ALA A 323 -10.87 -9.77 25.87
N LYS A 324 -12.07 -9.35 26.33
CA LYS A 324 -12.65 -8.05 26.01
C LYS A 324 -11.80 -6.90 26.56
N GLU A 325 -11.41 -6.97 27.83
CA GLU A 325 -10.54 -5.97 28.47
C GLU A 325 -9.18 -5.88 27.78
N ILE A 326 -8.56 -7.00 27.39
CA ILE A 326 -7.30 -7.02 26.66
C ILE A 326 -7.47 -6.44 25.25
N LEU A 327 -8.54 -6.77 24.53
CA LEU A 327 -8.82 -6.17 23.22
C LEU A 327 -9.01 -4.65 23.32
N GLU A 328 -9.71 -4.16 24.35
CA GLU A 328 -9.96 -2.73 24.59
C GLU A 328 -8.70 -1.98 25.03
N THR A 329 -7.85 -2.61 25.83
CA THR A 329 -6.64 -1.99 26.40
C THR A 329 -5.43 -2.10 25.47
N ASN A 330 -5.28 -3.24 24.80
CA ASN A 330 -4.17 -3.53 23.89
C ASN A 330 -4.61 -4.54 22.81
N PRO A 331 -5.23 -4.05 21.72
CA PRO A 331 -5.71 -4.90 20.63
C PRO A 331 -4.63 -5.83 20.08
N VAL A 332 -3.38 -5.36 20.01
CA VAL A 332 -2.23 -6.12 19.48
C VAL A 332 -1.89 -7.31 20.37
N ALA A 333 -1.93 -7.13 21.68
CA ALA A 333 -1.71 -8.20 22.64
C ALA A 333 -2.79 -9.29 22.53
N PHE A 334 -4.04 -8.88 22.29
CA PHE A 334 -5.13 -9.82 22.02
C PHE A 334 -4.91 -10.60 20.71
N LEU A 335 -4.50 -9.94 19.61
CA LEU A 335 -4.16 -10.60 18.34
C LEU A 335 -3.03 -11.63 18.49
N ALA A 336 -2.00 -11.31 19.27
CA ALA A 336 -0.87 -12.21 19.53
C ALA A 336 -1.32 -13.44 20.33
N VAL A 337 -2.14 -13.25 21.37
CA VAL A 337 -2.70 -14.34 22.18
C VAL A 337 -3.59 -15.25 21.33
N GLU A 338 -4.47 -14.69 20.49
CA GLU A 338 -5.36 -15.48 19.61
C GLU A 338 -4.59 -16.18 18.48
N GLY A 339 -3.55 -15.56 17.92
CA GLY A 339 -2.66 -16.21 16.95
C GLY A 339 -1.91 -17.40 17.55
N ILE A 340 -1.44 -17.25 18.79
CA ILE A 340 -0.81 -18.36 19.53
C ILE A 340 -1.85 -19.42 19.89
N ASP A 341 -3.06 -19.05 20.33
CA ASP A 341 -4.15 -20.00 20.65
C ASP A 341 -4.59 -20.81 19.41
N TYR A 342 -4.76 -20.16 18.26
CA TYR A 342 -5.07 -20.83 16.99
C TYR A 342 -3.96 -21.82 16.57
N ILE A 343 -2.69 -21.42 16.69
CA ILE A 343 -1.54 -22.30 16.44
C ILE A 343 -1.53 -23.46 17.45
N THR A 344 -1.87 -23.19 18.71
CA THR A 344 -1.89 -24.17 19.82
C THR A 344 -2.96 -25.24 19.60
N GLN A 345 -4.18 -24.86 19.23
CA GLN A 345 -5.27 -25.79 18.87
C GLN A 345 -4.91 -26.66 17.67
N GLY A 346 -4.10 -26.14 16.73
CA GLY A 346 -3.53 -26.92 15.63
C GLY A 346 -2.46 -27.92 16.09
N ILE A 347 -1.57 -27.50 17.00
CA ILE A 347 -0.46 -28.32 17.51
C ILE A 347 -0.94 -29.47 18.40
N GLU A 348 -2.04 -29.32 19.14
CA GLU A 348 -2.61 -30.41 19.98
C GLU A 348 -2.95 -31.67 19.19
N LYS A 349 -3.35 -31.53 17.91
CA LYS A 349 -3.65 -32.66 17.03
C LYS A 349 -2.41 -33.52 16.72
N PHE A 350 -1.21 -33.00 17.00
CA PHE A 350 0.05 -33.71 16.81
C PHE A 350 0.55 -34.41 18.07
N LYS A 351 -0.16 -34.31 19.22
CA LYS A 351 0.20 -35.05 20.43
C LYS A 351 0.29 -36.54 20.11
N VAL A 352 1.44 -37.13 20.41
CA VAL A 352 1.70 -38.55 20.18
C VAL A 352 0.84 -39.36 21.14
N ALA A 353 0.05 -40.30 20.61
CA ALA A 353 -0.85 -41.14 21.37
C ALA A 353 -0.10 -42.13 22.28
N ASP A 354 -0.73 -42.57 23.38
CA ASP A 354 -0.04 -43.37 24.39
C ASP A 354 0.41 -44.74 23.90
N ASN A 355 -0.33 -45.32 22.97
CA ASN A 355 -0.02 -46.59 22.33
C ASN A 355 1.16 -46.51 21.34
N VAL A 356 1.69 -45.32 21.07
CA VAL A 356 2.89 -45.12 20.23
C VAL A 356 4.17 -45.21 21.05
N TRP A 357 4.14 -44.84 22.33
CA TRP A 357 5.32 -44.83 23.20
C TRP A 357 5.31 -45.94 24.26
N ASN A 358 4.13 -46.40 24.69
CA ASN A 358 3.99 -47.43 25.72
C ASN A 358 3.79 -48.83 25.12
N PRO A 359 4.80 -49.72 25.17
CA PRO A 359 4.71 -51.08 24.60
C PRO A 359 3.72 -52.00 25.31
N GLN A 360 3.16 -51.60 26.46
CA GLN A 360 2.17 -52.37 27.20
C GLN A 360 0.73 -52.14 26.69
N LEU A 361 0.50 -51.13 25.85
CA LEU A 361 -0.81 -50.84 25.26
C LEU A 361 -0.91 -51.47 23.86
N GLN A 362 -2.06 -52.05 23.51
CA GLN A 362 -2.31 -52.63 22.19
C GLN A 362 -3.38 -51.84 21.42
N PRO A 363 -3.15 -51.53 20.12
CA PRO A 363 -1.96 -51.88 19.33
C PRO A 363 -0.75 -50.98 19.65
N TYR A 364 0.44 -51.58 19.84
CA TYR A 364 1.69 -50.82 20.00
C TYR A 364 2.31 -50.47 18.65
N THR A 365 2.47 -49.18 18.35
CA THR A 365 2.95 -48.69 17.05
C THR A 365 4.09 -47.67 17.23
N PRO A 366 5.33 -48.12 17.50
CA PRO A 366 6.44 -47.21 17.75
C PRO A 366 6.90 -46.46 16.51
N ILE A 367 7.34 -45.21 16.69
CA ILE A 367 7.92 -44.38 15.62
C ILE A 367 9.37 -44.80 15.34
N PHE A 368 10.09 -45.20 16.39
CA PHE A 368 11.48 -45.64 16.32
C PHE A 368 11.64 -47.08 16.80
N PRO A 369 12.57 -47.85 16.23
CA PRO A 369 12.77 -49.27 16.58
C PRO A 369 13.28 -49.50 18.01
N GLY A 370 13.92 -48.51 18.66
CA GLY A 370 14.36 -48.60 20.06
C GLY A 370 13.25 -48.19 21.03
N LYS A 371 12.84 -49.09 21.94
CA LYS A 371 11.68 -48.88 22.84
C LYS A 371 11.88 -47.72 23.82
N LEU A 372 13.07 -47.62 24.43
CA LEU A 372 13.39 -46.58 25.42
C LEU A 372 13.67 -45.24 24.74
N GLU A 373 14.37 -45.26 23.60
CA GLU A 373 14.63 -44.08 22.79
C GLU A 373 13.32 -43.51 22.23
N ASN A 374 12.44 -44.37 21.70
CA ASN A 374 11.12 -44.00 21.23
C ASN A 374 10.29 -43.36 22.35
N ALA A 375 10.29 -43.95 23.56
CA ALA A 375 9.60 -43.40 24.71
C ALA A 375 10.15 -42.02 25.12
N PHE A 376 11.48 -41.85 25.16
CA PHE A 376 12.12 -40.58 25.48
C PHE A 376 11.79 -39.49 24.45
N PHE A 377 11.89 -39.80 23.15
CA PHE A 377 11.58 -38.85 22.08
C PHE A 377 10.10 -38.47 22.02
N CYS A 378 9.19 -39.42 22.22
CA CYS A 378 7.76 -39.13 22.34
C CYS A 378 7.47 -38.27 23.58
N GLY A 379 8.18 -38.51 24.68
CA GLY A 379 8.14 -37.69 25.89
C GLY A 379 8.58 -36.25 25.63
N LEU A 380 9.74 -36.06 25.01
CA LEU A 380 10.24 -34.74 24.60
C LEU A 380 9.24 -34.01 23.67
N PHE A 381 8.70 -34.70 22.68
CA PHE A 381 7.77 -34.12 21.72
C PHE A 381 6.45 -33.70 22.38
N ASN A 382 5.85 -34.57 23.19
CA ASN A 382 4.63 -34.25 23.93
C ASN A 382 4.86 -33.19 25.02
N GLY A 383 6.05 -33.16 25.62
CA GLY A 383 6.48 -32.11 26.55
C GLY A 383 6.60 -30.75 25.86
N ALA A 384 7.10 -30.73 24.62
CA ALA A 384 7.13 -29.52 23.79
C ALA A 384 5.73 -29.06 23.41
N VAL A 385 4.88 -29.96 22.90
CA VAL A 385 3.46 -29.67 22.59
C VAL A 385 2.74 -29.07 23.80
N GLN A 386 2.94 -29.62 25.00
CA GLN A 386 2.34 -29.09 26.22
C GLN A 386 2.95 -27.74 26.64
N ALA A 387 4.27 -27.55 26.53
CA ALA A 387 4.90 -26.27 26.83
C ALA A 387 4.41 -25.16 25.89
N PHE A 388 4.18 -25.47 24.61
CA PHE A 388 3.56 -24.54 23.67
C PHE A 388 2.11 -24.20 24.04
N LYS A 389 1.36 -25.16 24.62
CA LYS A 389 -0.01 -24.94 25.13
C LYS A 389 -0.08 -24.01 26.32
N GLU A 390 0.95 -23.96 27.15
CA GLU A 390 0.99 -23.09 28.33
C GLU A 390 1.38 -21.63 27.95
N LEU A 391 1.78 -21.36 26.70
CA LEU A 391 2.20 -20.03 26.24
C LEU A 391 1.08 -18.98 26.13
N PRO A 392 -0.14 -19.26 25.61
CA PRO A 392 -1.24 -18.30 25.61
C PRO A 392 -1.67 -17.88 27.02
N GLU A 393 -1.77 -18.83 27.95
CA GLU A 393 -2.14 -18.57 29.35
C GLU A 393 -1.03 -17.78 30.06
N MET A 394 0.23 -18.12 29.81
CA MET A 394 1.40 -17.39 30.31
C MET A 394 1.49 -15.97 29.70
N ALA A 395 1.22 -15.79 28.41
CA ALA A 395 1.20 -14.49 27.75
C ALA A 395 0.06 -13.61 28.29
N THR A 396 -1.14 -14.17 28.45
CA THR A 396 -2.30 -13.48 29.05
C THR A 396 -2.00 -13.04 30.49
N PHE A 397 -1.38 -13.93 31.29
CA PHE A 397 -0.95 -13.63 32.66
C PHE A 397 0.16 -12.56 32.71
N ILE A 398 1.12 -12.61 31.78
CA ILE A 398 2.20 -11.62 31.65
C ILE A 398 1.65 -10.23 31.25
N ILE A 399 0.71 -10.18 30.31
CA ILE A 399 0.05 -8.93 29.88
C ILE A 399 -0.73 -8.32 31.05
N LYS A 400 -1.44 -9.15 31.82
CA LYS A 400 -2.17 -8.71 33.02
C LYS A 400 -1.24 -8.16 34.10
N MET A 401 -0.09 -8.81 34.31
CA MET A 401 0.98 -8.32 35.17
C MET A 401 1.56 -6.96 34.75
N PHE A 402 1.74 -6.71 33.45
CA PHE A 402 2.32 -5.45 32.97
C PHE A 402 1.33 -4.28 33.06
N ASN A 403 0.03 -4.57 33.06
CA ASN A 403 -1.02 -3.56 33.12
C ASN A 403 -1.58 -3.31 34.53
N SER A 404 -1.17 -4.10 35.54
CA SER A 404 -1.62 -3.97 36.93
C SER A 404 -0.44 -3.99 37.90
N GLU A 405 -0.18 -2.84 38.53
CA GLU A 405 0.89 -2.70 39.52
C GLU A 405 0.69 -3.63 40.73
N THR A 406 -0.57 -3.90 41.08
CA THR A 406 -0.97 -4.82 42.15
C THR A 406 -0.67 -6.27 41.80
N GLU A 407 -1.03 -6.73 40.59
CA GLU A 407 -0.75 -8.10 40.15
C GLU A 407 0.75 -8.33 39.92
N SER A 408 1.47 -7.31 39.44
CA SER A 408 2.93 -7.32 39.36
C SER A 408 3.60 -7.49 40.74
N LYS A 409 3.14 -6.74 41.76
CA LYS A 409 3.65 -6.87 43.14
C LYS A 409 3.35 -8.24 43.74
N GLN A 410 2.14 -8.76 43.54
CA GLN A 410 1.73 -10.08 44.02
C GLN A 410 2.50 -11.22 43.33
N PHE A 411 2.78 -11.12 42.03
CA PHE A 411 3.62 -12.09 41.33
C PHE A 411 5.07 -12.01 41.80
N VAL A 412 5.63 -10.81 41.97
CA VAL A 412 7.00 -10.65 42.48
C VAL A 412 7.11 -11.21 43.90
N GLU A 413 6.12 -11.01 44.77
CA GLU A 413 6.08 -11.66 46.09
C GLU A 413 5.90 -13.18 45.99
N GLY A 414 5.04 -13.68 45.10
CA GLY A 414 4.83 -15.09 44.85
C GLY A 414 6.09 -15.80 44.33
N VAL A 415 6.78 -15.18 43.37
CA VAL A 415 8.07 -15.63 42.82
C VAL A 415 9.18 -15.54 43.87
N LYS A 416 9.23 -14.47 44.67
CA LYS A 416 10.16 -14.38 45.81
C LYS A 416 9.91 -15.51 46.80
N LYS A 417 8.66 -15.84 47.11
CA LYS A 417 8.28 -17.01 47.93
C LYS A 417 8.71 -18.32 47.27
N LEU A 418 8.49 -18.47 45.96
CA LEU A 418 8.88 -19.64 45.17
C LEU A 418 10.39 -19.93 45.18
N PHE A 419 11.22 -18.88 45.24
CA PHE A 419 12.68 -18.98 45.30
C PHE A 419 13.26 -18.99 46.71
N THR A 420 12.46 -18.73 47.74
CA THR A 420 12.88 -18.81 49.15
C THR A 420 12.36 -20.05 49.86
N ASP A 421 11.31 -20.68 49.33
CA ASP A 421 10.67 -21.83 49.94
C ASP A 421 11.17 -23.15 49.34
N VAL A 422 12.03 -23.85 50.09
CA VAL A 422 12.58 -25.17 49.74
C VAL A 422 11.46 -26.20 49.53
N GLU A 423 10.27 -25.97 50.12
CA GLU A 423 9.07 -26.79 49.96
C GLU A 423 8.46 -26.72 48.55
N VAL A 424 8.59 -25.61 47.81
CA VAL A 424 8.01 -25.49 46.46
C VAL A 424 8.89 -26.16 45.40
N ILE A 425 10.21 -26.02 45.52
CA ILE A 425 11.16 -26.82 44.72
C ILE A 425 10.98 -28.31 45.03
N LYS A 426 10.75 -28.67 46.31
CA LYS A 426 10.34 -30.03 46.71
C LYS A 426 8.99 -30.42 46.14
N ALA A 427 7.99 -29.55 46.03
CA ALA A 427 6.66 -29.85 45.49
C ALA A 427 6.71 -30.08 43.96
N ILE A 428 7.47 -29.25 43.24
CA ILE A 428 7.75 -29.44 41.80
C ILE A 428 8.52 -30.75 41.58
N ALA A 429 9.50 -31.04 42.43
CA ALA A 429 10.20 -32.33 42.43
C ALA A 429 9.26 -33.50 42.81
N ASN A 430 8.37 -33.32 43.79
CA ASN A 430 7.45 -34.36 44.27
C ASN A 430 6.36 -34.72 43.24
N LYS A 431 5.89 -33.74 42.47
CA LYS A 431 4.93 -33.97 41.37
C LYS A 431 5.57 -34.66 40.17
N ALA A 432 6.83 -34.33 39.86
CA ALA A 432 7.64 -35.10 38.92
C ALA A 432 7.85 -36.54 39.44
N ILE A 433 8.13 -36.69 40.74
CA ILE A 433 8.31 -37.97 41.44
C ILE A 433 7.05 -38.87 41.40
N GLU A 434 5.82 -38.37 41.23
CA GLU A 434 4.62 -39.22 41.10
C GLU A 434 4.60 -40.02 39.79
N GLY A 435 4.94 -39.41 38.64
CA GLY A 435 5.05 -40.11 37.37
C GLY A 435 6.20 -41.13 37.36
N TYR A 436 7.31 -40.80 38.03
CA TYR A 436 8.41 -41.74 38.27
C TYR A 436 8.00 -42.88 39.22
N LYS A 437 7.25 -42.59 40.29
CA LYS A 437 6.72 -43.59 41.24
C LYS A 437 5.78 -44.58 40.55
N GLU A 438 4.89 -44.10 39.69
CA GLU A 438 3.95 -44.97 38.97
C GLU A 438 4.69 -45.87 37.97
N GLY A 439 5.65 -45.34 37.20
CA GLY A 439 6.48 -46.14 36.30
C GLY A 439 7.34 -47.18 37.03
N VAL A 440 7.89 -46.81 38.21
CA VAL A 440 8.65 -47.74 39.07
C VAL A 440 7.74 -48.79 39.72
N TYR A 441 6.55 -48.41 40.18
CA TYR A 441 5.57 -49.31 40.81
C TYR A 441 4.98 -50.32 39.81
N THR A 442 4.72 -49.87 38.57
CA THR A 442 4.21 -50.70 37.47
C THR A 442 5.31 -51.47 36.72
N LYS A 443 6.58 -51.32 37.14
CA LYS A 443 7.78 -51.87 36.45
C LYS A 443 7.82 -51.53 34.95
N ASN A 444 7.29 -50.37 34.56
CA ASN A 444 7.27 -49.88 33.18
C ASN A 444 8.40 -48.86 32.99
N THR A 445 9.56 -49.36 32.58
CA THR A 445 10.78 -48.57 32.37
C THR A 445 10.59 -47.52 31.27
N GLU A 446 9.80 -47.82 30.24
CA GLU A 446 9.45 -46.91 29.15
C GLU A 446 8.62 -45.72 29.64
N LYS A 447 7.72 -45.92 30.61
CA LYS A 447 6.94 -44.84 31.25
C LYS A 447 7.83 -43.89 32.06
N VAL A 448 8.81 -44.44 32.78
CA VAL A 448 9.85 -43.65 33.48
C VAL A 448 10.65 -42.80 32.50
N VAL A 449 11.06 -43.39 31.38
CA VAL A 449 11.87 -42.72 30.35
C VAL A 449 11.07 -41.70 29.53
N TYR A 450 9.79 -41.96 29.26
CA TYR A 450 8.86 -41.00 28.66
C TYR A 450 8.65 -39.78 29.56
N GLN A 451 8.39 -40.00 30.86
CA GLN A 451 8.20 -38.91 31.82
C GLN A 451 9.46 -38.04 31.96
N LEU A 452 10.64 -38.66 31.87
CA LEU A 452 11.93 -37.96 31.83
C LEU A 452 12.06 -37.04 30.62
N GLY A 453 11.69 -37.52 29.43
CA GLY A 453 11.65 -36.68 28.22
C GLY A 453 10.65 -35.53 28.34
N TYR A 454 9.45 -35.82 28.83
CA TYR A 454 8.37 -34.83 29.01
C TYR A 454 8.75 -33.70 29.98
N ASP A 455 9.30 -34.04 31.15
CA ASP A 455 9.68 -33.07 32.18
C ASP A 455 10.93 -32.26 31.80
N THR A 456 11.85 -32.86 31.02
CA THR A 456 13.05 -32.16 30.52
C THR A 456 12.66 -30.93 29.69
N ILE A 457 11.66 -31.03 28.81
CA ILE A 457 11.20 -29.88 28.03
C ILE A 457 10.44 -28.87 28.88
N LYS A 458 9.64 -29.28 29.86
CA LYS A 458 8.95 -28.33 30.75
C LYS A 458 9.92 -27.50 31.58
N ILE A 459 10.97 -28.13 32.11
CA ILE A 459 12.02 -27.44 32.86
C ILE A 459 12.79 -26.48 31.94
N VAL A 460 13.19 -26.93 30.75
CA VAL A 460 13.90 -26.08 29.78
C VAL A 460 13.04 -24.91 29.30
N SER A 461 11.75 -25.13 29.03
CA SER A 461 10.79 -24.10 28.62
C SER A 461 10.50 -23.09 29.75
N PHE A 462 10.43 -23.54 31.00
CA PHE A 462 10.35 -22.67 32.17
C PHE A 462 11.59 -21.75 32.29
N PHE A 463 12.79 -22.29 32.05
CA PHE A 463 14.02 -21.50 32.02
C PHE A 463 14.09 -20.56 30.80
N ILE A 464 13.63 -20.98 29.61
CA ILE A 464 13.58 -20.13 28.41
C ILE A 464 12.57 -18.99 28.59
N GLY A 465 11.41 -19.25 29.18
CA GLY A 465 10.42 -18.23 29.55
C GLY A 465 10.94 -17.25 30.59
N ALA A 466 11.63 -17.74 31.63
CA ALA A 466 12.30 -16.91 32.63
C ALA A 466 13.46 -16.08 32.03
N VAL A 467 14.19 -16.62 31.05
CA VAL A 467 15.29 -15.93 30.34
C VAL A 467 14.76 -14.90 29.32
N GLN A 468 13.62 -15.14 28.68
CA GLN A 468 12.94 -14.17 27.83
C GLN A 468 12.31 -13.04 28.65
N PHE A 469 11.73 -13.33 29.82
CA PHE A 469 11.28 -12.35 30.79
C PHE A 469 12.44 -11.50 31.35
N ALA A 470 13.61 -12.11 31.57
CA ALA A 470 14.82 -11.43 32.02
C ALA A 470 15.48 -10.54 30.94
N LYS A 471 15.23 -10.79 29.65
CA LYS A 471 15.71 -9.93 28.55
C LYS A 471 15.04 -8.54 28.54
N THR A 472 13.86 -8.41 29.13
CA THR A 472 13.14 -7.12 29.25
C THR A 472 13.65 -6.26 30.42
N VAL A 473 14.48 -6.81 31.32
CA VAL A 473 15.02 -6.11 32.49
C VAL A 473 16.55 -6.01 32.37
N GLY A 474 17.01 -5.08 31.53
CA GLY A 474 18.42 -4.83 31.20
C GLY A 474 19.37 -4.51 32.37
N ASN A 475 18.93 -4.57 33.63
CA ASN A 475 19.77 -4.31 34.81
C ASN A 475 20.22 -5.57 35.58
N LEU A 476 19.83 -6.78 35.17
CA LEU A 476 20.27 -8.02 35.85
C LEU A 476 21.72 -8.45 35.49
N VAL A 477 22.36 -7.80 34.51
CA VAL A 477 23.76 -8.06 34.12
C VAL A 477 24.74 -7.61 35.21
N SER A 478 24.37 -6.59 36.01
CA SER A 478 25.17 -6.18 37.18
C SER A 478 25.08 -7.20 38.33
N PHE A 479 23.96 -7.93 38.42
CA PHE A 479 23.69 -8.92 39.46
C PHE A 479 24.27 -10.31 39.09
N THR A 480 24.21 -10.73 37.81
CA THR A 480 24.89 -11.96 37.34
C THR A 480 26.40 -11.85 37.44
N LYS A 481 27.00 -10.65 37.33
CA LYS A 481 28.43 -10.44 37.61
C LYS A 481 28.80 -10.73 39.07
N LYS A 482 27.92 -10.43 40.02
CA LYS A 482 28.07 -10.78 41.45
C LYS A 482 27.75 -12.27 41.72
N GLY A 483 26.79 -12.86 41.01
CA GLY A 483 26.50 -14.31 41.04
C GLY A 483 27.60 -15.19 40.44
N LEU A 484 28.27 -14.73 39.37
CA LEU A 484 29.47 -15.37 38.80
C LEU A 484 30.69 -15.22 39.70
N LEU A 485 30.80 -14.13 40.49
CA LEU A 485 31.80 -13.99 41.55
C LEU A 485 31.57 -15.00 42.69
N TYR A 486 30.32 -15.41 42.94
CA TYR A 486 29.97 -16.50 43.85
C TYR A 486 30.32 -17.88 43.26
N LEU A 487 30.10 -18.11 41.95
CA LEU A 487 30.60 -19.30 41.24
C LEU A 487 32.15 -19.34 41.15
N LYS A 488 32.79 -18.18 41.20
CA LYS A 488 34.26 -18.02 41.35
C LYS A 488 34.78 -18.54 42.69
N LYS A 489 33.93 -18.62 43.73
CA LYS A 489 34.25 -19.28 45.01
C LYS A 489 34.36 -20.81 44.86
N TYR A 490 33.74 -21.38 43.83
CA TYR A 490 33.75 -22.83 43.51
C TYR A 490 34.53 -23.19 42.23
N GLY A 491 35.01 -22.19 41.47
CA GLY A 491 35.89 -22.32 40.30
C GLY A 491 37.35 -22.70 40.62
N LYS A 492 37.57 -23.72 41.47
CA LYS A 492 38.91 -24.08 41.97
C LYS A 492 39.76 -24.88 40.95
N LYS A 493 39.15 -25.51 39.94
CA LYS A 493 39.87 -26.29 38.90
C LYS A 493 40.38 -25.44 37.72
N GLY A 494 39.73 -24.33 37.39
CA GLY A 494 40.14 -23.43 36.28
C GLY A 494 41.28 -22.48 36.64
N ILE A 495 41.40 -22.09 37.92
CA ILE A 495 42.42 -21.13 38.39
C ILE A 495 43.85 -21.71 38.31
N ASN A 496 44.04 -23.03 38.41
CA ASN A 496 45.37 -23.64 38.36
C ASN A 496 46.01 -23.61 36.96
N LYS A 497 45.20 -23.56 35.88
CA LYS A 497 45.72 -23.41 34.50
C LYS A 497 46.01 -21.94 34.15
N LEU A 498 45.25 -20.98 34.70
CA LEU A 498 45.40 -19.55 34.40
C LEU A 498 46.52 -18.85 35.19
N LYS A 499 46.95 -19.38 36.34
CA LYS A 499 48.11 -18.84 37.10
C LYS A 499 49.45 -18.94 36.35
N LYS A 500 49.53 -19.71 35.27
CA LYS A 500 50.75 -19.88 34.45
C LYS A 500 50.92 -18.83 33.34
N LEU A 501 49.95 -17.94 33.12
CA LEU A 501 50.03 -16.93 32.05
C LEU A 501 50.51 -15.57 32.56
N LYS A 502 51.48 -14.98 31.84
CA LYS A 502 52.09 -13.67 32.18
C LYS A 502 51.04 -12.53 32.13
N PRO A 503 51.18 -11.49 32.98
CA PRO A 503 50.19 -10.42 33.17
C PRO A 503 49.73 -9.71 31.89
N ASP A 504 50.63 -9.48 30.93
CA ASP A 504 50.33 -8.71 29.71
C ASP A 504 49.37 -9.42 28.75
N ALA A 505 49.34 -10.76 28.77
CA ALA A 505 48.39 -11.55 27.99
C ALA A 505 46.96 -11.42 28.54
N ARG A 506 46.80 -11.20 29.85
CA ARG A 506 45.48 -11.01 30.48
C ARG A 506 44.91 -9.64 30.15
N LYS A 507 45.75 -8.61 30.06
CA LYS A 507 45.35 -7.23 29.73
C LYS A 507 44.82 -7.11 28.29
N LYS A 508 45.50 -7.71 27.31
CA LYS A 508 45.07 -7.74 25.90
C LYS A 508 43.73 -8.45 25.66
N ILE A 509 43.40 -9.47 26.45
CA ILE A 509 42.13 -10.22 26.32
C ILE A 509 40.96 -9.37 26.85
N PHE A 510 41.17 -8.61 27.93
CA PHE A 510 40.14 -7.76 28.53
C PHE A 510 39.83 -6.53 27.69
N GLU A 511 40.82 -5.90 27.06
CA GLU A 511 40.62 -4.74 26.19
C GLU A 511 39.84 -5.09 24.90
N LYS A 512 39.82 -6.35 24.49
CA LYS A 512 39.12 -6.82 23.29
C LYS A 512 37.61 -7.07 23.50
N LEU A 513 37.16 -7.16 24.76
CA LEU A 513 35.79 -7.52 25.15
C LEU A 513 34.90 -6.31 25.53
N ILE A 514 35.49 -5.12 25.69
CA ILE A 514 34.79 -3.88 26.11
C ILE A 514 34.64 -2.92 24.92
N ARG A 515 34.01 -3.38 23.83
CA ARG A 515 33.47 -2.47 22.81
C ARG A 515 31.97 -2.68 22.71
N GLU A 516 31.24 -1.98 23.58
CA GLU A 516 29.76 -1.90 23.64
C GLU A 516 29.14 -1.17 22.42
N ASP A 517 29.95 -0.68 21.49
CA ASP A 517 29.53 0.10 20.33
C ASP A 517 28.83 -0.70 19.21
N ASP A 518 28.84 -2.04 19.23
CA ASP A 518 28.54 -2.85 18.04
C ASP A 518 27.05 -3.24 17.87
N LEU A 519 26.23 -3.21 18.92
CA LEU A 519 24.81 -3.63 18.83
C LEU A 519 23.88 -2.50 18.38
N THR A 520 24.09 -1.28 18.87
CA THR A 520 23.35 -0.08 18.43
C THR A 520 23.71 0.30 16.99
N LYS A 521 24.96 0.04 16.57
CA LYS A 521 25.42 0.18 15.17
C LYS A 521 24.80 -0.86 14.22
N ARG A 522 24.49 -2.08 14.69
CA ARG A 522 23.85 -3.14 13.86
C ARG A 522 22.39 -2.88 13.54
N ILE A 523 21.68 -2.09 14.35
CA ILE A 523 20.28 -1.71 14.11
C ILE A 523 20.18 -0.41 13.31
N LYS A 524 21.09 0.56 13.54
CA LYS A 524 21.10 1.83 12.82
C LYS A 524 21.52 1.73 11.35
N GLY A 525 22.15 0.64 10.90
CA GLY A 525 22.70 0.45 9.54
C GLY A 525 22.10 -0.70 8.74
N TYR A 526 20.80 -0.97 8.87
CA TYR A 526 20.16 -2.06 8.15
C TYR A 526 20.21 -1.93 6.61
N SER A 527 20.22 -0.69 6.10
CA SER A 527 20.31 -0.41 4.67
C SER A 527 21.75 -0.39 4.15
N SER A 528 22.73 0.10 4.92
CA SER A 528 24.11 0.27 4.45
C SER A 528 24.81 -1.03 4.03
N LYS A 529 24.40 -2.20 4.54
CA LYS A 529 24.92 -3.50 4.10
C LYS A 529 24.65 -3.80 2.61
N PHE A 530 23.66 -3.15 2.02
CA PHE A 530 23.31 -3.31 0.60
C PHE A 530 24.08 -2.36 -0.31
N ALA A 531 24.72 -1.35 0.26
CA ALA A 531 25.48 -0.37 -0.51
C ALA A 531 26.89 -0.89 -0.82
N LYS A 532 27.30 -0.76 -2.08
CA LYS A 532 28.69 -1.02 -2.48
C LYS A 532 29.59 0.10 -1.95
N LYS A 533 30.60 -0.24 -1.15
CA LYS A 533 31.56 0.74 -0.64
C LYS A 533 32.51 1.20 -1.74
N VAL A 534 32.65 2.51 -1.90
CA VAL A 534 33.51 3.17 -2.90
C VAL A 534 34.24 4.33 -2.22
N SER A 535 35.48 4.64 -2.63
CA SER A 535 36.19 5.82 -2.09
C SER A 535 35.46 7.10 -2.49
N LYS A 536 35.34 8.06 -1.56
CA LYS A 536 34.71 9.37 -1.81
C LYS A 536 35.40 10.18 -2.91
N HIS A 537 36.68 9.91 -3.19
CA HIS A 537 37.39 10.53 -4.32
C HIS A 537 36.82 10.15 -5.70
N LEU A 538 36.03 9.06 -5.78
CA LEU A 538 35.35 8.61 -6.99
C LEU A 538 33.89 9.09 -7.05
N ASP A 539 33.48 10.01 -6.17
CA ASP A 539 32.16 10.59 -6.16
C ASP A 539 32.05 11.70 -7.21
N GLU A 540 31.32 11.45 -8.29
CA GLU A 540 31.15 12.36 -9.43
C GLU A 540 29.94 13.30 -9.26
N ALA A 541 29.53 13.56 -8.02
CA ALA A 541 28.41 14.45 -7.74
C ALA A 541 28.69 15.89 -8.21
N PRO A 542 27.69 16.62 -8.76
CA PRO A 542 27.87 18.01 -9.18
C PRO A 542 28.32 18.90 -8.01
N ASN A 543 29.14 19.93 -8.29
CA ASN A 543 29.65 20.86 -7.29
C ASN A 543 28.55 21.48 -6.41
N GLN A 544 27.37 21.76 -6.98
CA GLN A 544 26.24 22.31 -6.23
C GLN A 544 25.70 21.33 -5.18
N ILE A 545 25.78 20.02 -5.44
CA ILE A 545 25.39 18.97 -4.50
C ILE A 545 26.46 18.84 -3.41
N THR A 546 27.73 18.72 -3.78
CA THR A 546 28.83 18.54 -2.81
C THR A 546 29.03 19.75 -1.90
N GLN A 547 28.84 20.98 -2.41
CA GLN A 547 28.85 22.20 -1.59
C GLN A 547 27.72 22.22 -0.56
N PHE A 548 26.51 21.79 -0.96
CA PHE A 548 25.38 21.71 -0.04
C PHE A 548 25.60 20.65 1.03
N GLU A 549 26.06 19.46 0.62
CA GLU A 549 26.41 18.37 1.53
C GLU A 549 27.43 18.84 2.57
N GLY A 550 28.49 19.55 2.14
CA GLY A 550 29.48 20.13 3.05
C GLY A 550 28.95 21.23 3.98
N LEU A 551 27.99 22.03 3.52
CA LEU A 551 27.38 23.12 4.32
C LEU A 551 26.49 22.57 5.45
N HIS A 552 25.74 21.49 5.17
CA HIS A 552 24.73 20.97 6.10
C HIS A 552 25.12 19.66 6.80
N ILE A 553 26.33 19.14 6.55
CA ILE A 553 26.85 17.90 7.13
C ILE A 553 26.67 17.79 8.66
N THR A 554 26.90 18.88 9.40
CA THR A 554 26.77 18.92 10.88
C THR A 554 25.46 19.53 11.36
N SER A 555 24.51 19.82 10.46
CA SER A 555 23.21 20.38 10.84
C SER A 555 22.40 19.37 11.65
N LYS A 556 21.77 19.84 12.72
CA LYS A 556 20.90 19.00 13.58
C LYS A 556 19.51 18.77 12.98
N GLU A 557 19.11 19.63 12.05
CA GLU A 557 17.86 19.53 11.29
C GLU A 557 18.16 18.92 9.92
N GLU A 558 17.20 18.23 9.33
CA GLU A 558 17.31 17.75 7.95
C GLU A 558 17.02 18.89 6.95
N PHE A 559 18.04 19.23 6.19
CA PHE A 559 17.99 20.07 5.01
C PHE A 559 18.09 19.18 3.79
N GLY A 560 17.30 19.50 2.77
CA GLY A 560 17.33 18.85 1.47
C GLY A 560 17.61 19.85 0.37
N LYS A 561 18.28 19.38 -0.68
CA LYS A 561 18.49 20.10 -1.93
C LYS A 561 18.10 19.25 -3.12
N VAL A 562 17.34 19.83 -4.03
CA VAL A 562 17.07 19.26 -5.35
C VAL A 562 17.83 20.04 -6.41
N TYR A 563 18.42 19.34 -7.37
CA TYR A 563 19.22 19.93 -8.43
C TYR A 563 18.95 19.26 -9.78
N ASN A 564 18.64 20.05 -10.80
CA ASN A 564 18.53 19.56 -12.15
C ASN A 564 19.88 19.69 -12.88
N PRO A 565 20.54 18.58 -13.25
CA PRO A 565 21.83 18.65 -13.93
C PRO A 565 21.77 19.24 -15.35
N ILE A 566 20.59 19.24 -15.99
CA ILE A 566 20.36 19.78 -17.33
C ILE A 566 20.10 21.28 -17.26
N THR A 567 19.08 21.70 -16.50
CA THR A 567 18.66 23.11 -16.44
C THR A 567 19.47 23.94 -15.44
N LYS A 568 20.33 23.29 -14.63
CA LYS A 568 21.12 23.89 -13.55
C LYS A 568 20.28 24.55 -12.43
N LYS A 569 18.95 24.40 -12.45
CA LYS A 569 18.06 24.87 -11.39
C LYS A 569 18.29 24.07 -10.11
N ALA A 570 18.37 24.77 -8.99
CA ALA A 570 18.54 24.19 -7.67
C ALA A 570 17.56 24.81 -6.69
N GLU A 571 17.11 24.03 -5.72
CA GLU A 571 16.28 24.52 -4.64
C GLU A 571 16.61 23.80 -3.33
N VAL A 572 16.65 24.54 -2.23
CA VAL A 572 16.93 24.04 -0.88
C VAL A 572 15.66 24.18 -0.04
N HIS A 573 15.39 23.18 0.79
CA HIS A 573 14.23 23.15 1.68
C HIS A 573 14.56 22.45 3.00
N THR A 574 13.91 22.88 4.09
CA THR A 574 13.94 22.23 5.40
C THR A 574 12.54 22.31 6.01
N SER A 575 12.15 21.31 6.80
CA SER A 575 10.96 21.39 7.65
C SER A 575 11.26 21.74 9.11
N ASN A 576 12.51 22.11 9.43
CA ASN A 576 13.01 22.34 10.79
C ASN A 576 12.76 21.13 11.71
N LEU A 577 12.92 19.92 11.16
CA LEU A 577 12.74 18.66 11.87
C LEU A 577 14.05 17.85 11.80
N PRO A 578 14.42 17.12 12.88
CA PRO A 578 15.71 16.43 12.95
C PRO A 578 15.79 15.14 12.14
N ASP A 579 14.66 14.49 11.84
CA ASP A 579 14.63 13.13 11.28
C ASP A 579 13.69 12.99 10.06
N ARG A 580 13.19 14.10 9.49
CA ARG A 580 12.40 14.07 8.25
C ARG A 580 12.35 15.41 7.53
N ILE A 581 12.17 15.35 6.21
CA ILE A 581 11.85 16.51 5.36
C ILE A 581 10.44 16.38 4.78
N ILE A 582 9.58 17.35 5.05
CA ILE A 582 8.28 17.47 4.38
C ILE A 582 8.42 18.39 3.18
N TRP A 583 8.50 17.81 1.98
CA TRP A 583 8.65 18.57 0.73
C TRP A 583 7.34 19.24 0.28
N PRO A 584 7.35 20.53 -0.09
CA PRO A 584 6.17 21.20 -0.62
C PRO A 584 5.84 20.74 -2.04
N ASN A 585 4.54 20.69 -2.38
CA ASN A 585 4.04 20.23 -3.69
C ASN A 585 4.69 20.95 -4.89
N ARG A 586 5.04 22.24 -4.72
CA ARG A 586 5.72 23.02 -5.76
C ARG A 586 7.09 22.45 -6.15
N ILE A 587 7.77 21.78 -5.23
CA ILE A 587 9.04 21.09 -5.47
C ILE A 587 8.77 19.69 -6.03
N THR A 588 7.92 18.90 -5.37
CA THR A 588 7.71 17.47 -5.71
C THR A 588 7.10 17.23 -7.08
N ASN A 589 6.29 18.16 -7.60
CA ASN A 589 5.62 18.01 -8.91
C ASN A 589 6.58 17.98 -10.12
N ASN A 590 7.84 18.43 -9.97
CA ASN A 590 8.79 18.60 -11.08
C ASN A 590 10.19 18.00 -10.82
N LEU A 591 10.29 16.92 -10.05
CA LEU A 591 11.60 16.32 -9.68
C LEU A 591 12.14 15.28 -10.67
N ARG A 592 11.43 15.02 -11.77
CA ARG A 592 11.86 14.01 -12.72
C ARG A 592 13.27 14.33 -13.26
N GLY A 593 14.20 13.40 -13.07
CA GLY A 593 15.59 13.54 -13.52
C GLY A 593 16.45 14.47 -12.67
N TYR A 594 15.95 14.96 -11.53
CA TYR A 594 16.73 15.74 -10.58
C TYR A 594 17.62 14.82 -9.73
N ILE A 595 18.67 15.38 -9.16
CA ILE A 595 19.46 14.80 -8.07
C ILE A 595 18.94 15.43 -6.78
N LEU A 596 18.51 14.61 -5.83
CA LEU A 596 18.17 15.05 -4.48
C LEU A 596 19.31 14.66 -3.54
N THR A 597 19.71 15.56 -2.66
CA THR A 597 20.60 15.26 -1.53
C THR A 597 20.01 15.82 -0.24
N HIS A 598 20.24 15.17 0.89
CA HIS A 598 19.90 15.69 2.22
C HIS A 598 20.96 15.31 3.24
N ASN A 599 21.14 16.11 4.30
CA ASN A 599 21.93 15.66 5.45
C ASN A 599 21.09 14.73 6.32
N HIS A 600 21.73 13.73 6.91
CA HIS A 600 21.07 12.71 7.70
C HIS A 600 21.67 12.68 9.12
N PRO A 601 21.21 13.56 10.03
CA PRO A 601 21.84 13.81 11.33
C PRO A 601 21.98 12.57 12.23
N GLY A 602 21.04 11.63 12.12
CA GLY A 602 21.01 10.39 12.90
C GLY A 602 21.15 9.09 12.08
N GLY A 603 21.26 9.20 10.75
CA GLY A 603 21.15 8.07 9.83
C GLY A 603 22.48 7.42 9.48
N THR A 604 22.44 6.12 9.15
CA THR A 604 23.63 5.39 8.67
C THR A 604 23.38 4.68 7.34
N GLY A 605 22.43 5.19 6.54
CA GLY A 605 22.03 4.67 5.24
C GLY A 605 20.81 5.42 4.69
N LEU A 606 20.21 4.93 3.61
CA LEU A 606 18.92 5.44 3.12
C LEU A 606 17.77 4.74 3.86
N SER A 607 16.68 5.46 4.08
CA SER A 607 15.43 4.95 4.65
C SER A 607 14.50 4.38 3.59
N ILE A 608 13.43 3.71 4.02
CA ILE A 608 12.34 3.27 3.13
C ILE A 608 11.66 4.48 2.48
N ALA A 609 11.51 5.58 3.23
CA ALA A 609 10.91 6.81 2.72
C ALA A 609 11.75 7.43 1.60
N ASP A 610 13.09 7.36 1.70
CA ASP A 610 13.99 7.83 0.64
C ASP A 610 13.83 7.02 -0.65
N ILE A 611 13.74 5.70 -0.53
CA ILE A 611 13.54 4.81 -1.68
C ILE A 611 12.17 5.08 -2.31
N ASP A 612 11.11 5.16 -1.50
CA ASP A 612 9.76 5.43 -2.00
C ASP A 612 9.71 6.80 -2.71
N PHE A 613 10.32 7.82 -2.12
CA PHE A 613 10.41 9.15 -2.71
C PHE A 613 11.19 9.11 -4.04
N PHE A 614 12.34 8.44 -4.08
CA PHE A 614 13.16 8.26 -5.28
C PHE A 614 12.37 7.64 -6.44
N VAL A 615 11.63 6.57 -6.16
CA VAL A 615 10.82 5.88 -7.18
C VAL A 615 9.64 6.75 -7.61
N LYS A 616 8.82 7.25 -6.68
CA LYS A 616 7.59 8.00 -6.99
C LYS A 616 7.87 9.31 -7.73
N THR A 617 8.94 10.01 -7.36
CA THR A 617 9.30 11.29 -7.97
C THR A 617 10.19 11.15 -9.20
N LYS A 618 10.59 9.93 -9.55
CA LYS A 618 11.41 9.61 -10.74
C LYS A 618 12.73 10.40 -10.75
N LEU A 619 13.37 10.50 -9.58
CA LEU A 619 14.67 11.14 -9.44
C LEU A 619 15.72 10.41 -10.29
N LYS A 620 16.73 11.15 -10.74
CA LYS A 620 17.94 10.56 -11.33
C LYS A 620 18.76 9.86 -10.24
N GLU A 621 18.86 10.49 -9.09
CA GLU A 621 19.66 10.04 -7.95
C GLU A 621 19.11 10.66 -6.66
N ILE A 622 19.11 9.89 -5.57
CA ILE A 622 18.89 10.38 -4.21
C ILE A 622 20.14 10.11 -3.37
N ARG A 623 20.50 11.08 -2.53
CA ARG A 623 21.72 11.07 -1.72
C ARG A 623 21.43 11.45 -0.28
N ALA A 624 22.15 10.84 0.65
CA ALA A 624 22.14 11.19 2.07
C ALA A 624 23.57 11.31 2.59
N VAL A 625 23.94 12.47 3.15
CA VAL A 625 25.25 12.71 3.75
C VAL A 625 25.21 12.54 5.26
N THR A 626 26.12 11.71 5.80
CA THR A 626 26.24 11.48 7.25
C THR A 626 27.05 12.60 7.92
N PRO A 627 26.99 12.76 9.26
CA PRO A 627 27.79 13.73 9.99
C PRO A 627 29.32 13.56 9.82
N GLU A 628 29.77 12.34 9.53
CA GLU A 628 31.16 12.02 9.22
C GLU A 628 31.55 12.37 7.77
N GLY A 629 30.57 12.76 6.95
CA GLY A 629 30.76 13.13 5.55
C GLY A 629 30.80 11.94 4.60
N GLU A 630 30.35 10.77 5.04
CA GLU A 630 30.09 9.67 4.12
C GLU A 630 28.80 9.94 3.35
N VAL A 631 28.68 9.44 2.12
CA VAL A 631 27.49 9.67 1.29
C VAL A 631 26.89 8.35 0.84
N PHE A 632 25.60 8.15 1.10
CA PHE A 632 24.82 7.07 0.52
C PHE A 632 24.12 7.59 -0.73
N SER A 633 24.37 6.98 -1.88
CA SER A 633 23.80 7.36 -3.17
C SER A 633 23.04 6.20 -3.78
N LEU A 634 21.78 6.44 -4.13
CA LEU A 634 20.94 5.52 -4.87
C LEU A 634 20.57 6.14 -6.22
N ARG A 635 20.89 5.44 -7.31
CA ARG A 635 20.60 5.87 -8.68
C ARG A 635 20.18 4.71 -9.56
N TRP A 636 19.54 4.99 -10.68
CA TRP A 636 19.16 3.96 -11.65
C TRP A 636 20.41 3.39 -12.35
N ASN A 637 20.48 2.06 -12.49
CA ASN A 637 21.58 1.36 -13.17
C ASN A 637 21.53 1.49 -14.70
N LYS A 638 20.32 1.66 -15.24
CA LYS A 638 20.04 1.78 -16.67
C LYS A 638 18.88 2.74 -16.88
N ASN A 639 18.59 3.11 -18.13
CA ASN A 639 17.37 3.83 -18.46
C ASN A 639 16.16 2.94 -18.18
N VAL A 640 15.66 2.98 -16.95
CA VAL A 640 14.45 2.29 -16.54
C VAL A 640 13.27 2.97 -17.21
N LYS A 641 12.48 2.22 -17.95
CA LYS A 641 11.32 2.76 -18.68
C LYS A 641 10.28 3.24 -17.68
N ILE A 642 9.49 4.27 -18.04
CA ILE A 642 8.42 4.80 -17.17
C ILE A 642 7.48 3.68 -16.68
N LYS A 643 7.16 2.73 -17.56
CA LYS A 643 6.32 1.56 -17.24
C LYS A 643 6.96 0.66 -16.17
N GLU A 644 8.27 0.44 -16.22
CA GLU A 644 8.98 -0.34 -15.21
C GLU A 644 8.97 0.41 -13.86
N ILE A 645 9.12 1.73 -13.85
CA ILE A 645 9.05 2.53 -12.62
C ILE A 645 7.66 2.42 -11.98
N GLN A 646 6.58 2.47 -12.77
CA GLN A 646 5.20 2.32 -12.26
C GLN A 646 4.97 0.93 -11.65
N ALA A 647 5.41 -0.14 -12.32
CA ALA A 647 5.32 -1.50 -11.80
C ALA A 647 6.10 -1.66 -10.48
N ILE A 648 7.28 -1.04 -10.39
CA ILE A 648 8.08 -0.98 -9.16
C ILE A 648 7.33 -0.22 -8.06
N THR A 649 6.75 0.95 -8.36
CA THR A 649 5.97 1.72 -7.38
C THR A 649 4.84 0.88 -6.79
N SER A 650 4.04 0.23 -7.64
CA SER A 650 2.94 -0.63 -7.18
C SER A 650 3.45 -1.83 -6.37
N LYS A 651 4.61 -2.39 -6.72
CA LYS A 651 5.21 -3.49 -5.96
C LYS A 651 5.70 -3.05 -4.58
N ILE A 652 6.28 -1.85 -4.48
CA ILE A 652 6.69 -1.26 -3.19
C ILE A 652 5.46 -1.01 -2.33
N GLU A 653 4.38 -0.45 -2.88
CA GLU A 653 3.12 -0.23 -2.16
C GLU A 653 2.52 -1.55 -1.65
N GLU A 654 2.53 -2.62 -2.46
CA GLU A 654 2.10 -3.96 -2.00
C GLU A 654 2.94 -4.48 -0.83
N ILE A 655 4.27 -4.36 -0.91
CA ILE A 655 5.18 -4.77 0.18
C ILE A 655 4.89 -3.93 1.42
N GLN A 656 4.75 -2.61 1.28
CA GLN A 656 4.46 -1.71 2.40
C GLN A 656 3.11 -2.03 3.04
N ASP A 657 2.09 -2.38 2.25
CA ASP A 657 0.79 -2.82 2.75
C ASP A 657 0.91 -4.13 3.55
N ASP A 658 1.60 -5.13 3.02
CA ASP A 658 1.86 -6.41 3.71
C ASP A 658 2.59 -6.18 5.05
N PHE A 659 3.57 -5.26 5.07
CA PHE A 659 4.32 -4.92 6.27
C PHE A 659 3.61 -3.91 7.19
N SER A 660 2.63 -3.16 6.70
CA SER A 660 1.79 -2.27 7.53
C SER A 660 0.92 -3.10 8.47
N LEU A 661 0.37 -4.21 7.95
CA LEU A 661 -0.36 -5.19 8.75
C LEU A 661 0.56 -5.86 9.76
N LEU A 662 1.78 -6.25 9.37
CA LEU A 662 2.79 -6.83 10.28
C LEU A 662 3.19 -5.85 11.40
N ARG A 663 3.40 -4.57 11.07
CA ARG A 663 3.70 -3.51 12.07
C ARG A 663 2.54 -3.28 13.03
N LEU A 664 1.30 -3.39 12.53
CA LEU A 664 0.10 -3.27 13.35
C LEU A 664 -0.04 -4.43 14.36
N ILE A 665 0.55 -5.60 14.07
CA ILE A 665 0.42 -6.81 14.90
C ILE A 665 1.71 -7.20 15.67
N SER A 666 2.84 -6.54 15.42
CA SER A 666 4.13 -6.84 16.06
C SER A 666 4.40 -5.96 17.29
N VAL A 667 4.50 -6.54 18.49
CA VAL A 667 4.93 -5.84 19.71
C VAL A 667 6.46 -5.90 19.85
N GLY A 668 7.12 -4.74 19.89
CA GLY A 668 8.52 -4.63 20.36
C GLY A 668 9.63 -4.92 19.35
N ASP A 669 9.31 -5.21 18.09
CA ASP A 669 10.31 -5.55 17.06
C ASP A 669 10.15 -4.74 15.76
N GLU A 670 9.69 -3.49 15.91
CA GLU A 670 9.47 -2.55 14.79
C GLU A 670 10.74 -2.38 13.94
N ALA A 671 11.92 -2.40 14.56
CA ALA A 671 13.20 -2.35 13.88
C ALA A 671 13.47 -3.58 12.99
N VAL A 672 13.07 -4.78 13.41
CA VAL A 672 13.20 -6.00 12.59
C VAL A 672 12.18 -6.01 11.46
N SER A 673 10.97 -5.51 11.70
CA SER A 673 9.96 -5.34 10.65
C SER A 673 10.43 -4.35 9.58
N ILE A 674 10.89 -3.15 9.98
CA ILE A 674 11.45 -2.13 9.08
C ILE A 674 12.63 -2.69 8.29
N LYS A 675 13.51 -3.44 8.96
CA LYS A 675 14.62 -4.11 8.27
C LYS A 675 14.09 -5.06 7.19
N ARG A 676 13.20 -6.00 7.52
CA ARG A 676 12.66 -6.98 6.56
C ARG A 676 11.91 -6.32 5.40
N GLU A 677 11.16 -5.27 5.68
CA GLU A 677 10.48 -4.45 4.68
C GLU A 677 11.49 -3.82 3.73
N PHE A 678 12.55 -3.19 4.26
CA PHE A 678 13.62 -2.65 3.42
C PHE A 678 14.30 -3.74 2.59
N GLU A 679 14.58 -4.91 3.17
CA GLU A 679 15.18 -6.04 2.45
C GLU A 679 14.28 -6.49 1.27
N ALA A 680 12.97 -6.55 1.48
CA ALA A 680 11.99 -6.91 0.45
C ALA A 680 11.91 -5.83 -0.66
N ILE A 681 11.85 -4.56 -0.28
CA ILE A 681 11.85 -3.43 -1.22
C ILE A 681 13.16 -3.40 -2.02
N PHE A 682 14.30 -3.53 -1.36
CA PHE A 682 15.61 -3.52 -2.02
C PHE A 682 15.72 -4.68 -3.02
N LYS A 683 15.29 -5.89 -2.65
CA LYS A 683 15.29 -7.05 -3.54
C LYS A 683 14.39 -6.85 -4.78
N ALA A 684 13.28 -6.12 -4.64
CA ALA A 684 12.42 -5.77 -5.77
C ALA A 684 13.09 -4.74 -6.73
N LEU A 685 14.12 -4.04 -6.26
CA LEU A 685 14.82 -2.99 -7.00
C LEU A 685 16.21 -3.39 -7.48
N GLU A 686 16.83 -4.43 -6.90
CA GLU A 686 18.28 -4.67 -6.95
C GLU A 686 18.88 -4.77 -8.35
N ASP A 687 18.12 -5.23 -9.35
CA ASP A 687 18.56 -5.33 -10.75
C ASP A 687 18.39 -4.02 -11.54
N LYS A 688 17.69 -3.03 -10.98
CA LYS A 688 17.38 -1.73 -11.60
C LYS A 688 18.17 -0.57 -11.01
N ILE A 689 18.70 -0.71 -9.80
CA ILE A 689 19.37 0.37 -9.06
C ILE A 689 20.86 0.08 -8.88
N ILE A 690 21.61 1.14 -8.60
CA ILE A 690 22.96 1.08 -8.04
C ILE A 690 22.89 1.80 -6.70
N TYR A 691 23.26 1.08 -5.64
CA TYR A 691 23.34 1.65 -4.30
C TYR A 691 24.81 1.69 -3.85
N ILE A 692 25.32 2.89 -3.61
CA ILE A 692 26.75 3.15 -3.31
C ILE A 692 26.87 3.84 -1.95
N HIS A 693 27.90 3.46 -1.20
CA HIS A 693 28.35 4.12 0.02
C HIS A 693 29.74 4.70 -0.22
N TYR A 694 29.80 6.00 -0.45
CA TYR A 694 31.03 6.76 -0.59
C TYR A 694 31.64 7.02 0.78
N VAL A 695 32.79 6.41 1.04
CA VAL A 695 33.49 6.47 2.33
C VAL A 695 34.75 7.31 2.25
N ASN A 696 35.06 8.03 3.32
CA ASN A 696 36.34 8.73 3.49
C ASN A 696 37.43 7.68 3.77
N LYS A 697 37.94 7.03 2.73
CA LYS A 697 39.05 6.08 2.79
C LYS A 697 40.18 6.51 1.89
#